data_AF-A0A2G8Y2S8-F1
#
_entry.id   AF-A0A2G8Y2S8-F1
#
_cell.length_a   1.000
_cell.length_b   1.000
_cell.length_c   1.000
_cell.angle_alpha   90.00
_cell.angle_beta   90.00
_cell.angle_gamma   90.00
#
_symmetry.space_group_name_H-M   'P 1'
#
loop_
_entity.id
_entity.type
_entity.pdbx_description
1 polymer ?
#
loop_
_entity_poly.entity_id
_entity_poly.type
_entity_poly.pdbx_seq_one_letter_code
_entity_poly.pdbx_strand_id
1 'polypeptide(L)'
;MVPPTPGASCLLSRTRQRNVLPLACSLCLYTVTVCSALRRDPTFLLNQLKIGPQFAHFSSFVETGRTSSHSGVSPSTFSGSLRSRQHAFTMRPSSFPAFLVKLPAKHKNQCRQSAAALAGSTACWQSSLHAPACAFPFSRRNGGHPERRDAPSLSSPRSSPASFLSVLRPVTSPLPCVWKAGTPHARPLALPLPPVRTASLATLSSGSSPRLSSNHSEMSRVPAPLTVVKTDPTAIPFVGCQPAKKVRMEAVDISEAEKYSGDLIVFSVLAPGCFHDAPNASQPQKGPIALPELAQKFDDAVGQGMLKDAVEAADFKAKMGSQVFVRLPSKSAPAVKQLAALGFGSIAEVTPSAVTKAAAAFASMLLRGSGEKAKTVAVVLPTCQKVCPSAEGQRKTREMKERVVTSFLETLLVELQPDLRFKGDREDGKHSGPQVEKLTLFTDDVEAVNRAIARAKVVAPGVYFAQELVNAPANYCNPVTLARAAVEMAKEAGLEAEVLQQDDIEKLKMGCYLAVAKGSLFPPQFIHLTYKSSNPKRRVAFVGKGICFDAGGYNLKTGGAQIELMKFDMGGAAAVLGAARALGELKPENVEVHFLVAACENMISAKSYRPGDVITASNGKTVEVGNTDAEGRLTLADALVYAEKTVKADTIVDVATLTGAVIVALGYKYAGLWSNKECLASSILKSAENSGECMWHMPLAKDYAEALDSKCADMNNVGGKGKGGSIIAAVFLNKFIEQASWAHIDIAGTAWDMKTSMATGFGVRTLVEYIMDISAQTKEN
;
A
#
# COMPACT_ATOMS: atom_id res chain seq x y z
N MET A 1 22.06 -15.75 76.17
CA MET A 1 22.08 -17.06 75.46
C MET A 1 21.99 -16.82 73.95
N VAL A 2 22.06 -17.89 73.15
CA VAL A 2 22.15 -17.95 71.66
C VAL A 2 21.40 -16.80 70.91
N PRO A 3 22.02 -16.17 69.89
CA PRO A 3 21.53 -14.90 69.30
C PRO A 3 20.62 -15.06 68.06
N PRO A 4 19.93 -13.99 67.64
CA PRO A 4 19.29 -13.89 66.33
C PRO A 4 20.28 -13.42 65.24
N THR A 5 20.33 -14.12 64.10
CA THR A 5 20.94 -13.71 62.81
C THR A 5 20.74 -14.86 61.78
N PRO A 6 20.93 -14.64 60.45
CA PRO A 6 21.31 -13.41 59.77
C PRO A 6 20.32 -12.92 58.70
N GLY A 7 20.33 -11.60 58.47
CA GLY A 7 20.25 -11.08 57.11
C GLY A 7 21.67 -10.78 56.63
N ALA A 8 22.09 -11.30 55.48
CA ALA A 8 23.40 -11.00 54.91
C ALA A 8 23.40 -11.04 53.37
N SER A 9 23.87 -9.93 52.82
CA SER A 9 24.04 -9.58 51.41
C SER A 9 24.96 -10.49 50.58
N CYS A 10 24.79 -10.39 49.26
CA CYS A 10 25.84 -10.43 48.23
C CYS A 10 26.49 -11.79 47.88
N LEU A 11 26.38 -12.16 46.60
CA LEU A 11 27.45 -12.87 45.90
C LEU A 11 27.53 -12.46 44.41
N LEU A 12 28.28 -11.40 44.13
CA LEU A 12 28.65 -10.99 42.78
C LEU A 12 29.76 -11.91 42.21
N SER A 13 29.38 -12.93 41.43
CA SER A 13 30.33 -13.79 40.73
C SER A 13 30.76 -13.19 39.37
N ARG A 14 31.87 -12.45 39.37
CA ARG A 14 32.50 -11.99 38.12
C ARG A 14 33.07 -13.17 37.32
N THR A 15 32.63 -13.36 36.09
CA THR A 15 33.47 -13.92 35.02
C THR A 15 33.54 -12.95 33.84
N ARG A 16 34.70 -12.87 33.19
CA ARG A 16 34.99 -11.91 32.12
C ARG A 16 34.53 -12.46 30.77
N GLN A 17 33.82 -11.67 29.98
CA GLN A 17 33.99 -11.68 28.53
C GLN A 17 34.04 -10.25 27.98
N ARG A 18 34.66 -10.10 26.80
CA ARG A 18 35.30 -8.85 26.36
C ARG A 18 34.32 -7.93 25.62
N ASN A 19 34.38 -6.63 25.91
CA ASN A 19 33.94 -5.61 24.96
C ASN A 19 34.77 -5.73 23.67
N VAL A 20 34.12 -5.64 22.51
CA VAL A 20 34.79 -5.44 21.21
C VAL A 20 34.09 -4.31 20.49
N LEU A 21 34.65 -3.10 20.58
CA LEU A 21 34.43 -2.06 19.58
C LEU A 21 35.38 -2.31 18.41
N PRO A 22 34.94 -2.16 17.15
CA PRO A 22 35.83 -1.82 16.04
C PRO A 22 35.94 -0.29 15.93
N LEU A 23 36.90 0.30 16.66
CA LEU A 23 37.26 1.70 16.46
C LEU A 23 38.27 1.76 15.30
N ALA A 24 37.77 1.99 14.08
CA ALA A 24 38.59 2.04 12.87
C ALA A 24 38.12 3.20 11.96
N CYS A 25 38.68 4.39 12.19
CA CYS A 25 38.59 5.53 11.29
C CYS A 25 39.97 5.84 10.72
N SER A 26 40.03 6.63 9.65
CA SER A 26 41.26 7.14 9.02
C SER A 26 42.16 6.12 8.29
N LEU A 27 41.75 5.68 7.09
CA LEU A 27 42.61 5.81 5.90
C LEU A 27 41.82 5.67 4.58
N CYS A 28 41.46 6.81 3.96
CA CYS A 28 41.17 7.03 2.51
C CYS A 28 40.35 8.32 2.35
N LEU A 29 40.99 9.48 2.50
CA LEU A 29 40.37 10.78 2.24
C LEU A 29 41.27 11.61 1.30
N TYR A 30 41.46 11.07 0.09
CA TYR A 30 42.02 11.77 -1.08
C TYR A 30 41.43 11.16 -2.36
N THR A 31 41.45 11.92 -3.46
CA THR A 31 41.01 11.51 -4.81
C THR A 31 39.53 11.12 -5.01
N VAL A 32 38.59 11.98 -4.57
CA VAL A 32 37.35 12.22 -5.33
C VAL A 32 37.09 13.73 -5.46
N THR A 33 37.93 14.38 -6.26
CA THR A 33 37.72 15.74 -6.77
C THR A 33 37.85 15.67 -8.30
N VAL A 34 37.11 16.51 -9.04
CA VAL A 34 37.03 16.50 -10.52
C VAL A 34 36.22 15.32 -11.10
N CYS A 35 34.89 15.35 -10.95
CA CYS A 35 33.94 14.72 -11.91
C CYS A 35 32.48 15.22 -11.81
N SER A 36 32.21 16.40 -11.24
CA SER A 36 30.83 16.92 -11.03
C SER A 36 30.61 18.37 -11.49
N ALA A 37 31.29 18.79 -12.56
CA ALA A 37 31.06 20.09 -13.20
C ALA A 37 31.09 19.94 -14.73
N LEU A 38 29.92 19.64 -15.34
CA LEU A 38 29.57 19.86 -16.76
C LEU A 38 28.15 19.33 -17.07
N ARG A 39 27.13 20.20 -17.06
CA ARG A 39 25.84 20.09 -17.79
C ARG A 39 24.97 21.32 -17.49
N ARG A 40 24.41 21.94 -18.54
CA ARG A 40 23.87 23.32 -18.58
C ARG A 40 25.01 24.35 -18.46
N ASP A 41 25.04 25.45 -19.21
CA ASP A 41 23.99 26.13 -20.00
C ASP A 41 24.50 26.60 -21.39
N PRO A 42 23.67 26.79 -22.44
CA PRO A 42 24.14 26.83 -23.83
C PRO A 42 24.20 28.23 -24.50
N THR A 43 24.97 29.18 -23.96
CA THR A 43 25.45 30.36 -24.74
C THR A 43 26.68 31.00 -24.10
N PHE A 44 27.88 30.83 -24.69
CA PHE A 44 28.95 31.84 -24.61
C PHE A 44 29.99 31.70 -25.73
N LEU A 45 30.25 32.82 -26.41
CA LEU A 45 31.26 33.15 -27.43
C LEU A 45 31.86 32.08 -28.37
N LEU A 46 31.57 32.28 -29.66
CA LEU A 46 32.54 32.14 -30.75
C LEU A 46 33.77 33.05 -30.52
N ASN A 47 34.99 32.50 -30.56
CA ASN A 47 36.14 33.07 -31.26
C ASN A 47 37.38 32.15 -31.21
N GLN A 48 38.28 32.29 -32.19
CA GLN A 48 39.48 31.44 -32.44
C GLN A 48 39.11 29.98 -32.76
N LEU A 49 39.39 29.41 -33.93
CA LEU A 49 40.53 29.58 -34.83
C LEU A 49 40.13 29.56 -36.32
N LYS A 50 40.89 30.26 -37.16
CA LYS A 50 40.82 30.17 -38.63
C LYS A 50 41.82 29.14 -39.17
N ILE A 51 41.35 27.98 -39.66
CA ILE A 51 41.91 27.31 -40.85
C ILE A 51 40.75 26.63 -41.60
N GLY A 52 40.75 26.75 -42.92
CA GLY A 52 39.96 25.95 -43.87
C GLY A 52 40.69 25.96 -45.21
N PRO A 53 40.03 25.75 -46.37
CA PRO A 53 38.68 25.20 -46.57
C PRO A 53 38.68 24.06 -47.63
N GLN A 54 37.52 23.43 -47.87
CA GLN A 54 37.15 23.01 -49.23
C GLN A 54 35.62 22.89 -49.39
N PHE A 55 35.15 23.32 -50.56
CA PHE A 55 33.78 23.43 -51.13
C PHE A 55 32.73 22.45 -50.56
N ALA A 56 31.51 22.88 -50.19
CA ALA A 56 30.44 23.51 -50.99
C ALA A 56 29.87 22.55 -52.08
N HIS A 57 28.57 22.51 -52.39
CA HIS A 57 27.42 23.38 -52.08
C HIS A 57 26.27 22.53 -51.43
N PHE A 58 24.97 22.90 -51.28
CA PHE A 58 24.13 24.01 -51.78
C PHE A 58 23.05 24.41 -50.73
N SER A 59 22.12 25.29 -51.12
CA SER A 59 21.06 25.96 -50.34
C SER A 59 19.64 25.52 -50.83
N SER A 60 18.45 26.02 -50.47
CA SER A 60 17.85 26.88 -49.41
C SER A 60 16.30 26.91 -49.60
N PHE A 61 15.56 27.70 -48.79
CA PHE A 61 14.10 27.97 -48.83
C PHE A 61 13.20 26.81 -48.34
N VAL A 62 12.27 26.94 -47.36
CA VAL A 62 11.65 28.06 -46.61
C VAL A 62 10.52 28.83 -47.34
N GLU A 63 9.48 29.19 -46.56
CA GLU A 63 8.27 30.00 -46.88
C GLU A 63 7.08 29.31 -47.59
N THR A 64 5.80 29.72 -47.41
CA THR A 64 5.05 30.30 -46.25
C THR A 64 3.53 30.10 -46.43
N GLY A 65 2.77 30.16 -45.33
CA GLY A 65 1.32 30.48 -45.29
C GLY A 65 0.32 29.40 -45.77
N ARG A 66 -1.00 29.60 -45.69
CA ARG A 66 -1.88 30.19 -44.64
C ARG A 66 -3.35 30.08 -45.11
N THR A 67 -4.26 29.82 -44.17
CA THR A 67 -5.71 30.23 -44.12
C THR A 67 -6.77 29.72 -45.12
N SER A 68 -7.97 29.48 -44.53
CA SER A 68 -9.35 29.63 -45.07
C SER A 68 -9.89 28.69 -46.17
N SER A 69 -11.20 28.42 -46.29
CA SER A 69 -12.33 28.35 -45.30
C SER A 69 -13.63 27.91 -45.99
N HIS A 70 -14.50 27.13 -45.32
CA HIS A 70 -15.89 26.80 -45.75
C HIS A 70 -15.98 26.01 -47.09
N SER A 71 -17.09 25.37 -47.51
CA SER A 71 -18.38 24.95 -46.91
C SER A 71 -18.85 23.71 -47.70
N GLY A 72 -19.40 22.65 -47.11
CA GLY A 72 -20.83 22.55 -46.78
C GLY A 72 -21.52 21.43 -47.59
N VAL A 73 -22.83 21.23 -47.37
CA VAL A 73 -23.73 20.29 -48.11
C VAL A 73 -23.51 18.77 -47.89
N SER A 74 -24.51 18.17 -47.24
CA SER A 74 -25.02 16.81 -47.44
C SER A 74 -26.47 16.95 -48.02
N PRO A 75 -27.23 15.90 -48.42
CA PRO A 75 -27.14 14.48 -48.05
C PRO A 75 -27.47 13.48 -49.21
N SER A 76 -28.01 12.31 -48.84
CA SER A 76 -28.73 11.28 -49.64
C SER A 76 -27.93 10.09 -50.22
N THR A 77 -27.97 8.99 -49.46
CA THR A 77 -28.28 7.61 -49.89
C THR A 77 -28.06 7.19 -51.35
N PHE A 78 -27.20 6.18 -51.54
CA PHE A 78 -27.46 5.13 -52.54
C PHE A 78 -27.04 3.75 -52.00
N SER A 79 -27.87 2.74 -52.21
CA SER A 79 -27.60 1.35 -51.82
C SER A 79 -26.87 0.61 -52.94
N GLY A 80 -25.68 0.06 -52.67
CA GLY A 80 -24.89 -0.67 -53.67
C GLY A 80 -24.05 -1.79 -53.06
N SER A 81 -24.56 -3.02 -53.08
CA SER A 81 -23.79 -4.21 -52.71
C SER A 81 -22.90 -4.64 -53.87
N LEU A 82 -21.58 -4.60 -53.70
CA LEU A 82 -20.63 -5.25 -54.60
C LEU A 82 -19.43 -5.78 -53.82
N ARG A 83 -19.15 -7.08 -53.97
CA ARG A 83 -18.03 -7.77 -53.31
C ARG A 83 -16.77 -7.65 -54.16
N SER A 84 -15.69 -7.12 -53.60
CA SER A 84 -14.34 -7.29 -54.15
C SER A 84 -13.41 -7.89 -53.09
N ARG A 85 -13.04 -9.17 -53.26
CA ARG A 85 -11.91 -9.76 -52.52
C ARG A 85 -10.62 -9.11 -53.01
N GLN A 86 -9.75 -8.68 -52.11
CA GLN A 86 -8.33 -8.49 -52.40
C GLN A 86 -7.50 -9.35 -51.43
N HIS A 87 -6.68 -10.23 -51.99
CA HIS A 87 -5.72 -11.02 -51.22
C HIS A 87 -4.42 -10.22 -51.09
N ALA A 88 -4.09 -9.78 -49.87
CA ALA A 88 -2.76 -9.28 -49.56
C ALA A 88 -1.81 -10.49 -49.33
N PHE A 89 -0.84 -10.67 -50.22
CA PHE A 89 0.22 -11.67 -50.06
C PHE A 89 1.14 -11.29 -48.89
N THR A 90 1.42 -12.25 -47.99
CA THR A 90 2.52 -12.16 -47.04
C THR A 90 3.60 -13.18 -47.41
N MET A 91 4.77 -12.69 -47.83
CA MET A 91 5.88 -13.57 -48.22
C MET A 91 6.51 -14.25 -47.01
N ARG A 92 6.76 -15.55 -47.12
CA ARG A 92 7.71 -16.29 -46.27
C ARG A 92 9.03 -16.43 -47.01
N PRO A 93 10.19 -16.17 -46.39
CA PRO A 93 11.48 -16.60 -46.93
C PRO A 93 11.77 -18.06 -46.52
N SER A 94 12.11 -18.92 -47.48
CA SER A 94 12.60 -20.27 -47.18
C SER A 94 13.62 -20.79 -48.21
N SER A 95 14.86 -20.95 -47.73
CA SER A 95 15.87 -21.96 -48.13
C SER A 95 16.65 -21.84 -49.47
N PHE A 96 17.88 -22.36 -49.39
CA PHE A 96 18.87 -22.72 -50.42
C PHE A 96 19.75 -21.63 -51.08
N PRO A 97 20.98 -21.98 -51.53
CA PRO A 97 21.75 -23.21 -51.31
C PRO A 97 23.07 -22.98 -50.52
N ALA A 98 23.78 -24.07 -50.18
CA ALA A 98 25.12 -24.03 -49.59
C ALA A 98 26.18 -24.54 -50.58
N PHE A 99 27.45 -24.15 -50.40
CA PHE A 99 28.60 -24.78 -51.05
C PHE A 99 29.76 -24.95 -50.06
N LEU A 100 30.54 -26.02 -50.22
CA LEU A 100 31.58 -26.46 -49.28
C LEU A 100 33.00 -26.13 -49.76
N VAL A 101 33.87 -25.78 -48.81
CA VAL A 101 35.32 -26.06 -48.85
C VAL A 101 35.70 -26.72 -47.50
N LYS A 102 36.69 -27.61 -47.49
CA LYS A 102 36.96 -28.56 -46.38
C LYS A 102 38.32 -28.36 -45.70
N LEU A 103 38.30 -28.42 -44.36
CA LEU A 103 39.32 -29.04 -43.48
C LEU A 103 40.73 -28.37 -43.43
N PRO A 104 41.62 -28.74 -42.48
CA PRO A 104 41.49 -29.72 -41.39
C PRO A 104 41.65 -29.15 -39.96
N ALA A 105 41.34 -29.97 -38.95
CA ALA A 105 41.60 -29.69 -37.53
C ALA A 105 42.85 -30.44 -37.02
N LYS A 106 43.59 -29.88 -36.03
CA LYS A 106 44.62 -30.63 -35.28
C LYS A 106 45.04 -29.97 -33.94
N HIS A 107 45.49 -30.85 -33.03
CA HIS A 107 46.15 -30.62 -31.73
C HIS A 107 45.33 -30.19 -30.50
N LYS A 108 45.87 -30.59 -29.34
CA LYS A 108 45.30 -30.57 -27.97
C LYS A 108 46.28 -29.87 -27.01
N ASN A 109 45.78 -29.50 -25.82
CA ASN A 109 46.52 -29.36 -24.55
C ASN A 109 47.75 -28.43 -24.49
N GLN A 110 47.55 -27.17 -24.11
CA GLN A 110 48.43 -26.33 -23.26
C GLN A 110 47.73 -24.95 -23.07
N CYS A 111 47.80 -24.23 -21.94
CA CYS A 111 48.50 -24.45 -20.66
C CYS A 111 47.56 -24.31 -19.44
N ARG A 112 47.78 -25.12 -18.40
CA ARG A 112 47.64 -24.69 -17.00
C ARG A 112 49.04 -24.32 -16.51
N GLN A 113 49.27 -23.07 -16.07
CA GLN A 113 50.30 -22.60 -15.11
C GLN A 113 50.56 -21.10 -15.32
N SER A 114 50.41 -20.28 -14.27
CA SER A 114 51.18 -19.02 -14.00
C SER A 114 50.47 -18.18 -12.91
N ALA A 115 50.45 -18.63 -11.65
CA ALA A 115 49.97 -17.83 -10.51
C ALA A 115 50.34 -18.40 -9.11
N ALA A 116 51.46 -19.13 -8.95
CA ALA A 116 51.83 -19.71 -7.64
C ALA A 116 53.33 -20.09 -7.53
N ALA A 117 54.23 -19.11 -7.43
CA ALA A 117 55.61 -19.33 -6.98
C ALA A 117 56.32 -18.02 -6.59
N LEU A 118 56.33 -17.69 -5.29
CA LEU A 118 57.51 -17.36 -4.47
C LEU A 118 57.10 -16.59 -3.21
N ALA A 119 57.49 -17.13 -2.06
CA ALA A 119 57.44 -16.47 -0.76
C ALA A 119 58.75 -16.76 -0.03
N GLY A 120 59.24 -15.80 0.74
CA GLY A 120 60.56 -15.81 1.36
C GLY A 120 61.48 -14.73 0.76
N SER A 121 62.36 -14.09 1.54
CA SER A 121 62.66 -14.32 2.96
C SER A 121 63.41 -13.15 3.60
N THR A 122 63.21 -12.97 4.92
CA THR A 122 64.14 -12.33 5.91
C THR A 122 64.53 -10.85 5.73
N ALA A 123 64.88 -10.08 6.78
CA ALA A 123 64.58 -10.14 8.22
C ALA A 123 65.08 -8.86 8.93
N CYS A 124 64.63 -8.64 10.17
CA CYS A 124 65.32 -7.89 11.24
C CYS A 124 65.52 -6.36 11.09
N TRP A 125 64.93 -5.58 11.99
CA TRP A 125 65.65 -4.99 13.13
C TRP A 125 64.66 -4.49 14.21
N GLN A 126 65.15 -4.31 15.44
CA GLN A 126 64.36 -3.87 16.61
C GLN A 126 64.72 -2.43 17.02
N SER A 127 63.79 -1.72 17.66
CA SER A 127 64.08 -0.81 18.79
C SER A 127 62.77 -0.34 19.45
N SER A 128 62.86 0.10 20.71
CA SER A 128 61.73 0.41 21.59
C SER A 128 62.04 1.60 22.51
N LEU A 129 60.99 2.22 23.09
CA LEU A 129 61.03 3.17 24.23
C LEU A 129 61.70 4.54 23.93
N HIS A 130 61.01 5.66 24.05
CA HIS A 130 60.73 6.30 25.36
C HIS A 130 59.58 7.33 25.33
N ALA A 131 59.13 7.73 26.53
CA ALA A 131 58.25 8.88 26.83
C ALA A 131 59.14 10.09 27.32
N PRO A 132 58.66 11.24 27.89
CA PRO A 132 57.31 11.57 28.37
C PRO A 132 56.83 13.06 28.27
N ALA A 133 55.71 13.36 28.95
CA ALA A 133 55.46 14.55 29.81
C ALA A 133 55.05 15.96 29.25
N CYS A 134 53.87 16.39 29.73
CA CYS A 134 53.58 17.67 30.43
C CYS A 134 53.24 19.01 29.71
N ALA A 135 52.48 19.81 30.49
CA ALA A 135 52.36 21.30 30.54
C ALA A 135 51.10 22.01 29.95
N PHE A 136 50.30 22.54 30.89
CA PHE A 136 49.39 23.72 30.84
C PHE A 136 50.21 25.06 30.73
N PRO A 137 49.67 26.32 30.79
CA PRO A 137 48.30 26.79 31.13
C PRO A 137 47.68 27.99 30.33
N PHE A 138 46.39 28.25 30.63
CA PHE A 138 45.64 29.53 30.77
C PHE A 138 46.30 30.90 30.46
N SER A 139 45.46 31.84 29.95
CA SER A 139 45.02 33.01 30.76
C SER A 139 43.67 33.62 30.27
N ARG A 140 43.05 34.48 31.10
CA ARG A 140 41.78 35.22 30.85
C ARG A 140 42.03 36.73 30.74
N ARG A 141 41.04 37.51 30.28
CA ARG A 141 40.74 38.87 30.83
C ARG A 141 39.25 39.24 30.69
N ASN A 142 38.83 40.28 31.43
CA ASN A 142 37.44 40.67 31.69
C ASN A 142 37.13 42.12 31.25
N GLY A 143 35.83 42.47 31.21
CA GLY A 143 35.31 43.86 31.28
C GLY A 143 34.87 44.46 29.93
N GLY A 144 33.88 45.36 29.87
CA GLY A 144 33.03 45.92 30.94
C GLY A 144 31.94 46.88 30.39
N HIS A 145 30.99 47.31 31.22
CA HIS A 145 29.93 48.29 30.87
C HIS A 145 30.49 49.73 30.73
N PRO A 146 29.79 50.63 30.01
CA PRO A 146 28.95 51.62 30.72
C PRO A 146 27.59 51.92 30.03
N GLU A 147 27.09 53.16 30.14
CA GLU A 147 25.67 53.52 30.22
C GLU A 147 25.12 54.42 29.07
N ARG A 148 23.86 54.87 29.24
CA ARG A 148 23.07 55.80 28.41
C ARG A 148 23.66 57.22 28.34
N ARG A 149 23.18 58.04 27.39
CA ARG A 149 22.73 59.45 27.62
C ARG A 149 21.80 59.97 26.50
N ASP A 150 20.67 60.52 26.96
CA ASP A 150 19.98 61.78 26.59
C ASP A 150 19.64 62.19 25.13
N ALA A 151 18.59 63.01 25.03
CA ALA A 151 18.06 63.69 23.83
C ALA A 151 18.44 65.21 23.87
N PRO A 152 17.76 66.24 23.28
CA PRO A 152 16.39 66.33 22.72
C PRO A 152 16.21 67.19 21.43
N SER A 153 14.92 67.43 21.06
CA SER A 153 14.41 68.62 20.33
C SER A 153 14.71 68.74 18.81
N LEU A 154 13.97 69.50 18.00
CA LEU A 154 12.63 70.12 18.10
C LEU A 154 12.13 70.50 16.68
N SER A 155 10.86 70.24 16.33
CA SER A 155 9.96 71.16 15.58
C SER A 155 8.71 70.46 15.01
N SER A 156 7.55 70.93 15.46
CA SER A 156 6.34 71.07 14.65
C SER A 156 5.99 72.57 14.65
N PRO A 157 4.99 73.09 13.91
CA PRO A 157 3.62 73.02 14.47
C PRO A 157 2.43 73.14 13.47
N ARG A 158 1.23 72.95 14.03
CA ARG A 158 -0.11 73.39 13.55
C ARG A 158 -0.67 72.67 12.30
N SER A 159 -1.99 72.49 12.17
CA SER A 159 -3.11 72.99 13.00
C SER A 159 -4.13 71.90 13.36
N SER A 160 -4.76 72.06 14.52
CA SER A 160 -5.86 71.23 15.05
C SER A 160 -7.13 72.10 15.25
N PRO A 161 -8.07 71.83 16.17
CA PRO A 161 -9.31 71.13 15.84
C PRO A 161 -10.58 71.95 16.21
N ALA A 162 -11.76 71.33 16.10
CA ALA A 162 -12.97 71.74 16.80
C ALA A 162 -13.65 70.51 17.44
N SER A 163 -14.34 70.73 18.56
CA SER A 163 -14.86 69.69 19.47
C SER A 163 -16.20 70.11 20.09
N PHE A 164 -16.79 69.22 20.93
CA PHE A 164 -17.99 69.43 21.77
C PHE A 164 -19.34 69.39 21.03
N LEU A 165 -20.48 69.03 21.66
CA LEU A 165 -20.76 68.74 23.08
C LEU A 165 -21.76 67.56 23.23
N SER A 166 -22.06 67.14 24.46
CA SER A 166 -22.82 65.95 24.83
C SER A 166 -24.17 66.25 25.51
N VAL A 167 -25.11 65.29 25.47
CA VAL A 167 -26.21 64.97 26.43
C VAL A 167 -26.91 63.71 25.87
N LEU A 168 -27.16 62.58 26.53
CA LEU A 168 -27.63 62.17 27.88
C LEU A 168 -29.14 61.81 27.97
N ARG A 169 -29.38 60.49 27.96
CA ARG A 169 -30.44 59.71 28.66
C ARG A 169 -31.88 59.61 28.08
N PRO A 170 -32.66 58.56 28.48
CA PRO A 170 -33.93 58.15 27.85
C PRO A 170 -35.17 58.41 28.72
N VAL A 171 -36.39 58.14 28.20
CA VAL A 171 -37.57 57.84 29.05
C VAL A 171 -38.65 56.99 28.33
N THR A 172 -39.50 56.40 29.18
CA THR A 172 -40.44 55.26 29.09
C THR A 172 -41.77 55.39 28.31
N SER A 173 -42.32 54.21 27.93
CA SER A 173 -43.72 53.65 27.93
C SER A 173 -44.99 54.55 28.12
N PRO A 174 -46.21 54.04 27.76
CA PRO A 174 -47.03 53.23 28.69
C PRO A 174 -47.93 52.11 28.07
N LEU A 175 -48.73 51.44 28.92
CA LEU A 175 -49.76 50.40 28.62
C LEU A 175 -51.20 50.97 28.58
N PRO A 176 -52.23 50.21 28.11
CA PRO A 176 -53.11 49.39 28.99
C PRO A 176 -53.21 47.90 28.53
N CYS A 177 -53.57 46.85 29.30
CA CYS A 177 -54.62 46.58 30.31
C CYS A 177 -56.03 46.31 29.70
N VAL A 178 -56.85 45.29 30.08
CA VAL A 178 -56.75 44.31 31.19
C VAL A 178 -57.71 43.08 31.06
N TRP A 179 -57.44 41.95 31.78
CA TRP A 179 -58.31 40.76 32.09
C TRP A 179 -58.73 39.82 30.91
N LYS A 180 -59.00 38.50 31.02
CA LYS A 180 -58.87 37.39 32.03
C LYS A 180 -59.11 36.03 31.29
N ALA A 181 -58.91 34.79 31.77
CA ALA A 181 -58.37 34.14 33.00
C ALA A 181 -57.53 32.89 32.57
N GLY A 182 -57.44 31.69 33.18
CA GLY A 182 -58.03 31.03 34.37
C GLY A 182 -57.54 29.57 34.54
N THR A 183 -57.79 28.92 35.70
CA THR A 183 -57.34 27.55 36.13
C THR A 183 -58.37 26.97 37.16
N PRO A 184 -58.20 25.85 37.95
CA PRO A 184 -57.06 24.89 38.16
C PRO A 184 -57.44 23.39 38.43
N HIS A 185 -56.45 22.60 38.94
CA HIS A 185 -56.51 21.36 39.77
C HIS A 185 -56.61 19.96 39.09
N ALA A 186 -56.04 18.85 39.64
CA ALA A 186 -55.03 18.64 40.71
C ALA A 186 -54.36 17.22 40.67
N ARG A 187 -53.37 16.98 41.55
CA ARG A 187 -52.63 15.71 41.87
C ARG A 187 -53.37 14.92 43.02
N PRO A 188 -53.08 13.62 43.40
CA PRO A 188 -51.72 13.11 43.75
C PRO A 188 -51.38 11.58 43.70
N LEU A 189 -50.12 11.32 44.10
CA LEU A 189 -49.35 10.11 44.52
C LEU A 189 -50.05 8.85 45.09
N ALA A 190 -49.47 7.65 44.88
CA ALA A 190 -48.81 6.79 45.91
C ALA A 190 -48.38 5.36 45.41
N LEU A 191 -47.53 4.65 46.18
CA LEU A 191 -47.06 3.25 46.04
C LEU A 191 -47.53 2.40 47.25
N PRO A 192 -47.69 1.05 47.17
CA PRO A 192 -46.60 0.10 47.50
C PRO A 192 -46.65 -1.30 46.80
N LEU A 193 -45.85 -2.28 47.30
CA LEU A 193 -45.61 -3.64 46.78
C LEU A 193 -46.42 -4.74 47.54
N PRO A 194 -46.08 -6.06 47.50
CA PRO A 194 -46.57 -7.10 46.58
C PRO A 194 -47.37 -8.24 47.29
N PRO A 195 -47.83 -9.32 46.59
CA PRO A 195 -47.14 -10.63 46.79
C PRO A 195 -47.18 -11.68 45.64
N VAL A 196 -46.03 -12.39 45.49
CA VAL A 196 -45.83 -13.85 45.33
C VAL A 196 -46.77 -14.74 44.45
N ARG A 197 -46.19 -15.20 43.32
CA ARG A 197 -46.29 -16.53 42.63
C ARG A 197 -47.65 -17.21 42.33
N THR A 198 -47.81 -17.55 41.05
CA THR A 198 -47.71 -18.96 40.57
C THR A 198 -47.18 -18.97 39.13
N ALA A 199 -46.81 -20.13 38.56
CA ALA A 199 -46.01 -20.20 37.33
C ALA A 199 -46.55 -21.19 36.28
N SER A 200 -46.27 -20.91 35.00
CA SER A 200 -46.16 -21.88 33.92
C SER A 200 -45.12 -21.41 32.89
N LEU A 201 -44.60 -22.31 32.07
CA LEU A 201 -43.39 -22.08 31.26
C LEU A 201 -43.66 -21.27 29.99
N ALA A 202 -42.69 -20.44 29.61
CA ALA A 202 -42.60 -19.84 28.29
C ALA A 202 -41.15 -19.94 27.76
N THR A 203 -40.96 -20.66 26.65
CA THR A 203 -39.71 -20.68 25.88
C THR A 203 -39.70 -19.49 24.89
N LEU A 204 -38.80 -18.54 25.10
CA LEU A 204 -38.71 -17.33 24.28
C LEU A 204 -37.84 -17.56 23.03
N SER A 205 -38.43 -17.36 21.84
CA SER A 205 -37.68 -17.35 20.56
C SER A 205 -38.20 -16.31 19.57
N SER A 206 -37.92 -15.02 19.82
CA SER A 206 -38.10 -13.94 18.83
C SER A 206 -37.28 -12.69 19.16
N GLY A 207 -35.97 -12.71 18.86
CA GLY A 207 -35.10 -11.52 18.92
C GLY A 207 -35.03 -10.84 17.55
N SER A 208 -35.86 -9.83 17.29
CA SER A 208 -35.86 -9.07 16.03
C SER A 208 -34.69 -8.07 15.96
N SER A 209 -33.90 -8.13 14.90
CA SER A 209 -32.74 -7.24 14.67
C SER A 209 -33.18 -5.85 14.18
N PRO A 210 -32.89 -4.74 14.89
CA PRO A 210 -33.28 -3.40 14.43
C PRO A 210 -32.29 -2.79 13.41
N ARG A 211 -31.01 -3.19 13.47
CA ARG A 211 -29.89 -2.36 12.98
C ARG A 211 -29.64 -2.38 11.47
N LEU A 212 -29.98 -3.46 10.76
CA LEU A 212 -29.78 -3.53 9.29
C LEU A 212 -30.66 -2.54 8.49
N SER A 213 -31.61 -1.86 9.15
CA SER A 213 -32.44 -0.83 8.53
C SER A 213 -31.69 0.48 8.22
N SER A 214 -30.62 0.83 8.96
CA SER A 214 -29.93 2.12 8.83
C SER A 214 -29.23 2.30 7.48
N ASN A 215 -28.61 1.25 6.93
CA ASN A 215 -27.84 1.35 5.69
C ASN A 215 -28.75 1.64 4.47
N HIS A 216 -30.04 1.28 4.54
CA HIS A 216 -31.04 1.68 3.54
C HIS A 216 -31.37 3.18 3.61
N SER A 217 -31.42 3.79 4.80
CA SER A 217 -31.53 5.25 4.92
C SER A 217 -30.26 5.99 4.49
N GLU A 218 -29.06 5.47 4.76
CA GLU A 218 -27.82 6.10 4.29
C GLU A 218 -27.69 6.10 2.76
N MET A 219 -28.11 5.02 2.08
CA MET A 219 -28.18 4.98 0.62
C MET A 219 -29.13 6.05 0.01
N SER A 220 -30.07 6.57 0.80
CA SER A 220 -30.95 7.69 0.42
C SER A 220 -30.38 9.08 0.76
N ARG A 221 -29.35 9.16 1.62
CA ARG A 221 -28.62 10.40 1.95
C ARG A 221 -27.52 10.70 0.93
N VAL A 222 -26.84 9.66 0.42
CA VAL A 222 -25.83 9.82 -0.64
C VAL A 222 -26.51 10.26 -1.93
N PRO A 223 -26.17 11.42 -2.51
CA PRO A 223 -26.88 11.97 -3.66
C PRO A 223 -26.82 11.06 -4.90
N ALA A 224 -27.71 11.34 -5.86
CA ALA A 224 -27.57 10.79 -7.20
C ALA A 224 -26.28 11.35 -7.84
N PRO A 225 -25.41 10.51 -8.45
CA PRO A 225 -24.23 10.99 -9.15
C PRO A 225 -24.59 12.00 -10.25
N LEU A 226 -23.92 13.15 -10.22
CA LEU A 226 -24.09 14.20 -11.21
C LEU A 226 -23.52 13.75 -12.56
N THR A 227 -24.14 14.24 -13.65
CA THR A 227 -23.69 13.97 -15.02
C THR A 227 -23.63 15.28 -15.80
N VAL A 228 -22.64 15.43 -16.66
CA VAL A 228 -22.51 16.56 -17.62
C VAL A 228 -23.21 16.19 -18.92
N VAL A 229 -23.11 14.92 -19.33
CA VAL A 229 -23.81 14.34 -20.49
C VAL A 229 -24.47 13.01 -20.12
N LYS A 230 -25.50 12.62 -20.87
CA LYS A 230 -26.27 11.38 -20.64
C LYS A 230 -25.47 10.07 -20.74
N THR A 231 -24.23 10.13 -21.21
CA THR A 231 -23.29 9.01 -21.34
C THR A 231 -22.31 8.90 -20.18
N ASP A 232 -22.33 9.83 -19.23
CA ASP A 232 -21.49 9.75 -18.03
C ASP A 232 -21.98 8.62 -17.10
N PRO A 233 -21.08 7.78 -16.56
CA PRO A 233 -21.47 6.62 -15.76
C PRO A 233 -21.87 7.02 -14.34
N THR A 234 -23.01 6.51 -13.88
CA THR A 234 -23.57 6.81 -12.55
C THR A 234 -23.27 5.74 -11.49
N ALA A 235 -22.33 4.82 -11.74
CA ALA A 235 -21.91 3.78 -10.81
C ALA A 235 -20.54 3.18 -11.21
N ILE A 236 -19.78 2.73 -10.21
CA ILE A 236 -18.63 1.85 -10.43
C ILE A 236 -19.17 0.44 -10.72
N PRO A 237 -18.81 -0.21 -11.84
CA PRO A 237 -19.14 -1.62 -12.06
C PRO A 237 -18.28 -2.50 -11.15
N PHE A 238 -18.85 -3.57 -10.60
CA PHE A 238 -18.11 -4.58 -9.82
C PHE A 238 -18.41 -5.99 -10.33
N VAL A 239 -17.38 -6.83 -10.36
CA VAL A 239 -17.46 -8.28 -10.56
C VAL A 239 -17.03 -9.06 -9.31
N GLY A 240 -16.19 -8.46 -8.45
CA GLY A 240 -15.66 -9.10 -7.24
C GLY A 240 -14.70 -10.28 -7.52
N CYS A 241 -14.08 -10.79 -6.45
CA CYS A 241 -13.23 -11.99 -6.52
C CYS A 241 -14.09 -13.25 -6.78
N GLN A 242 -14.36 -13.52 -8.06
CA GLN A 242 -15.07 -14.73 -8.51
C GLN A 242 -14.35 -16.04 -8.10
N PRO A 243 -13.00 -16.15 -8.13
CA PRO A 243 -12.29 -17.35 -7.67
C PRO A 243 -12.61 -17.76 -6.23
N ALA A 244 -12.60 -16.82 -5.28
CA ALA A 244 -12.88 -17.11 -3.88
C ALA A 244 -14.24 -17.78 -3.68
N LYS A 245 -15.25 -17.34 -4.45
CA LYS A 245 -16.62 -17.88 -4.44
C LYS A 245 -16.76 -19.20 -5.24
N LYS A 246 -16.07 -19.35 -6.37
CA LYS A 246 -16.30 -20.45 -7.34
C LYS A 246 -15.33 -21.63 -7.26
N VAL A 247 -14.08 -21.42 -6.87
CA VAL A 247 -13.09 -22.51 -6.77
C VAL A 247 -13.38 -23.34 -5.52
N ARG A 248 -13.62 -24.64 -5.68
CA ARG A 248 -13.63 -25.60 -4.57
C ARG A 248 -12.18 -25.84 -4.14
N MET A 249 -11.85 -25.55 -2.89
CA MET A 249 -10.51 -25.66 -2.34
C MET A 249 -10.52 -26.65 -1.17
N GLU A 250 -9.54 -27.55 -1.13
CA GLU A 250 -9.41 -28.58 -0.08
C GLU A 250 -7.93 -28.75 0.29
N ALA A 251 -7.64 -28.96 1.57
CA ALA A 251 -6.34 -29.47 2.02
C ALA A 251 -6.42 -30.99 2.18
N VAL A 252 -5.41 -31.70 1.67
CA VAL A 252 -5.31 -33.17 1.71
C VAL A 252 -3.92 -33.55 2.19
N ASP A 253 -3.79 -34.65 2.94
CA ASP A 253 -2.49 -35.13 3.39
C ASP A 253 -1.58 -35.46 2.20
N ILE A 254 -0.30 -35.09 2.31
CA ILE A 254 0.67 -35.24 1.23
C ILE A 254 0.90 -36.69 0.77
N SER A 255 0.63 -37.68 1.62
CA SER A 255 0.72 -39.12 1.25
C SER A 255 -0.32 -39.56 0.21
N GLU A 256 -1.43 -38.82 0.04
CA GLU A 256 -2.45 -39.12 -0.97
C GLU A 256 -2.10 -38.54 -2.36
N ALA A 257 -1.03 -37.74 -2.48
CA ALA A 257 -0.66 -37.08 -3.73
C ALA A 257 -0.33 -38.06 -4.87
N GLU A 258 0.24 -39.24 -4.55
CA GLU A 258 0.54 -40.30 -5.53
C GLU A 258 -0.72 -40.88 -6.21
N LYS A 259 -1.90 -40.66 -5.63
CA LYS A 259 -3.19 -41.16 -6.13
C LYS A 259 -3.98 -40.11 -6.92
N TYR A 260 -3.42 -38.91 -7.13
CA TYR A 260 -4.13 -37.81 -7.77
C TYR A 260 -4.48 -38.07 -9.23
N SER A 261 -5.71 -37.69 -9.62
CA SER A 261 -6.18 -37.66 -11.01
C SER A 261 -6.90 -36.34 -11.26
N GLY A 262 -6.67 -35.74 -12.43
CA GLY A 262 -7.16 -34.41 -12.79
C GLY A 262 -6.49 -33.86 -14.05
N ASP A 263 -6.63 -32.55 -14.29
CA ASP A 263 -6.02 -31.93 -15.47
C ASP A 263 -4.54 -31.58 -15.24
N LEU A 264 -4.18 -31.10 -14.05
CA LEU A 264 -2.84 -30.60 -13.74
C LEU A 264 -2.45 -30.91 -12.29
N ILE A 265 -1.23 -31.40 -12.07
CA ILE A 265 -0.57 -31.40 -10.75
C ILE A 265 0.72 -30.57 -10.82
N VAL A 266 0.92 -29.72 -9.81
CA VAL A 266 2.08 -28.83 -9.68
C VAL A 266 2.87 -29.19 -8.43
N PHE A 267 4.16 -29.45 -8.59
CA PHE A 267 5.08 -29.70 -7.49
C PHE A 267 5.86 -28.44 -7.14
N SER A 268 5.82 -28.02 -5.88
CA SER A 268 6.66 -26.92 -5.39
C SER A 268 8.10 -27.40 -5.25
N VAL A 269 9.02 -26.80 -5.99
CA VAL A 269 10.45 -27.14 -6.00
C VAL A 269 11.23 -26.05 -5.28
N LEU A 270 12.02 -26.43 -4.28
CA LEU A 270 12.97 -25.56 -3.59
C LEU A 270 14.35 -25.62 -4.26
N ALA A 271 15.04 -24.48 -4.31
CA ALA A 271 16.45 -24.44 -4.67
C ALA A 271 17.33 -24.91 -3.50
N PRO A 272 18.49 -25.55 -3.76
CA PRO A 272 19.40 -26.00 -2.70
C PRO A 272 19.83 -24.86 -1.75
N GLY A 273 19.59 -25.05 -0.46
CA GLY A 273 19.94 -24.08 0.60
C GLY A 273 19.40 -24.52 1.97
N CYS A 274 19.97 -23.96 3.03
CA CYS A 274 19.62 -24.28 4.42
C CYS A 274 18.68 -23.23 5.03
N PHE A 275 17.88 -23.61 6.04
CA PHE A 275 17.09 -22.65 6.84
C PHE A 275 17.99 -21.74 7.70
N HIS A 276 19.21 -22.22 7.98
CA HIS A 276 20.30 -21.43 8.54
C HIS A 276 21.51 -21.58 7.63
N ASP A 277 21.87 -20.53 6.90
CA ASP A 277 23.23 -20.35 6.43
C ASP A 277 24.11 -20.04 7.66
N ALA A 278 24.54 -21.11 8.34
CA ALA A 278 25.55 -21.01 9.38
C ALA A 278 26.81 -20.35 8.76
N PRO A 279 27.54 -19.49 9.48
CA PRO A 279 28.64 -18.70 8.90
C PRO A 279 29.83 -19.53 8.36
N ASN A 280 29.83 -20.86 8.58
CA ASN A 280 30.78 -21.83 8.02
C ASN A 280 30.12 -22.90 7.12
N ALA A 281 28.86 -22.71 6.69
CA ALA A 281 28.23 -23.60 5.72
C ALA A 281 28.96 -23.49 4.37
N SER A 282 29.31 -24.64 3.77
CA SER A 282 29.90 -24.68 2.44
C SER A 282 28.98 -24.04 1.40
N GLN A 283 29.55 -23.31 0.44
CA GLN A 283 28.81 -22.58 -0.62
C GLN A 283 27.62 -23.36 -1.18
N PRO A 284 26.49 -22.69 -1.52
CA PRO A 284 25.30 -23.34 -2.06
C PRO A 284 25.66 -24.26 -3.22
N GLN A 285 25.27 -25.54 -3.11
CA GLN A 285 25.77 -26.58 -3.99
C GLN A 285 25.42 -26.28 -5.45
N LYS A 286 26.45 -26.04 -6.27
CA LYS A 286 26.34 -25.88 -7.72
C LYS A 286 26.16 -27.25 -8.38
N GLY A 287 24.96 -27.82 -8.23
CA GLY A 287 24.48 -28.99 -8.94
C GLY A 287 23.20 -28.69 -9.73
N PRO A 288 22.76 -29.63 -10.61
CA PRO A 288 21.41 -29.58 -11.16
C PRO A 288 20.38 -29.74 -10.04
N ILE A 289 19.19 -29.15 -10.21
CA ILE A 289 18.11 -29.28 -9.23
C ILE A 289 17.37 -30.59 -9.47
N ALA A 290 17.44 -31.50 -8.50
CA ALA A 290 16.61 -32.68 -8.45
C ALA A 290 15.15 -32.31 -8.11
N LEU A 291 14.19 -33.05 -8.68
CA LEU A 291 12.81 -33.00 -8.22
C LEU A 291 12.71 -33.47 -6.75
N PRO A 292 11.76 -32.94 -5.95
CA PRO A 292 11.42 -33.52 -4.65
C PRO A 292 11.08 -35.01 -4.78
N GLU A 293 11.40 -35.83 -3.77
CA GLU A 293 11.24 -37.30 -3.82
C GLU A 293 9.86 -37.75 -4.32
N LEU A 294 8.79 -37.13 -3.79
CA LEU A 294 7.40 -37.38 -4.19
C LEU A 294 7.11 -36.96 -5.65
N ALA A 295 7.70 -35.86 -6.11
CA ALA A 295 7.56 -35.39 -7.48
C ALA A 295 8.29 -36.33 -8.46
N GLN A 296 9.47 -36.86 -8.08
CA GLN A 296 10.18 -37.85 -8.88
C GLN A 296 9.40 -39.16 -8.96
N LYS A 297 8.88 -39.69 -7.83
CA LYS A 297 8.03 -40.90 -7.84
C LYS A 297 6.79 -40.75 -8.73
N PHE A 298 6.13 -39.59 -8.68
CA PHE A 298 4.97 -39.30 -9.52
C PHE A 298 5.35 -39.20 -11.01
N ASP A 299 6.46 -38.54 -11.32
CA ASP A 299 6.96 -38.43 -12.69
C ASP A 299 7.45 -39.77 -13.25
N ASP A 300 8.10 -40.62 -12.45
CA ASP A 300 8.49 -41.98 -12.85
C ASP A 300 7.27 -42.86 -13.13
N ALA A 301 6.24 -42.82 -12.26
CA ALA A 301 5.06 -43.67 -12.36
C ALA A 301 4.04 -43.20 -13.42
N VAL A 302 3.85 -41.88 -13.58
CA VAL A 302 2.76 -41.29 -14.37
C VAL A 302 3.28 -40.47 -15.56
N GLY A 303 4.38 -39.74 -15.33
CA GLY A 303 5.02 -38.87 -16.33
C GLY A 303 6.03 -39.56 -17.24
N GLN A 304 6.44 -40.79 -16.93
CA GLN A 304 7.53 -41.53 -17.59
C GLN A 304 8.87 -40.76 -17.60
N GLY A 305 9.13 -39.94 -16.57
CA GLY A 305 10.33 -39.10 -16.44
C GLY A 305 10.27 -37.77 -17.20
N MET A 306 9.14 -37.44 -17.85
CA MET A 306 9.05 -36.25 -18.72
C MET A 306 9.21 -34.93 -17.95
N LEU A 307 8.75 -34.81 -16.70
CA LEU A 307 8.91 -33.57 -15.93
C LEU A 307 10.38 -33.37 -15.54
N LYS A 308 11.08 -34.43 -15.15
CA LYS A 308 12.52 -34.43 -14.87
C LYS A 308 13.31 -34.02 -16.11
N ASP A 309 13.07 -34.68 -17.25
CA ASP A 309 13.75 -34.35 -18.52
C ASP A 309 13.53 -32.88 -18.91
N ALA A 310 12.33 -32.34 -18.70
CA ALA A 310 12.04 -30.93 -18.95
C ALA A 310 12.70 -29.97 -17.93
N VAL A 311 12.84 -30.38 -16.66
CA VAL A 311 13.56 -29.63 -15.62
C VAL A 311 15.06 -29.56 -15.91
N GLU A 312 15.66 -30.67 -16.35
CA GLU A 312 17.06 -30.73 -16.78
C GLU A 312 17.29 -29.91 -18.07
N ALA A 313 16.47 -30.13 -19.11
CA ALA A 313 16.58 -29.43 -20.39
C ALA A 313 16.33 -27.91 -20.29
N ALA A 314 15.56 -27.46 -19.30
CA ALA A 314 15.30 -26.03 -19.05
C ALA A 314 16.37 -25.35 -18.17
N ASP A 315 17.41 -26.06 -17.69
CA ASP A 315 18.38 -25.53 -16.72
C ASP A 315 17.66 -24.91 -15.49
N PHE A 316 16.64 -25.63 -15.01
CA PHE A 316 15.64 -25.09 -14.08
C PHE A 316 16.23 -24.85 -12.69
N LYS A 317 16.32 -23.57 -12.33
CA LYS A 317 16.97 -23.10 -11.10
C LYS A 317 16.02 -22.83 -9.93
N ALA A 318 14.79 -23.33 -10.00
CA ALA A 318 13.75 -23.24 -8.96
C ALA A 318 13.54 -21.85 -8.32
N LYS A 319 13.93 -20.77 -9.03
CA LYS A 319 13.80 -19.39 -8.57
C LYS A 319 12.34 -19.08 -8.28
N MET A 320 12.06 -18.28 -7.25
CA MET A 320 10.71 -17.92 -6.84
C MET A 320 9.86 -17.39 -8.02
N GLY A 321 8.85 -18.16 -8.44
CA GLY A 321 7.97 -17.87 -9.60
C GLY A 321 8.51 -18.26 -10.98
N SER A 322 9.59 -19.02 -11.07
CA SER A 322 9.96 -19.74 -12.30
C SER A 322 9.16 -21.05 -12.41
N GLN A 323 8.86 -21.52 -13.63
CA GLN A 323 8.04 -22.70 -13.85
C GLN A 323 8.49 -23.51 -15.06
N VAL A 324 8.31 -24.83 -14.98
CA VAL A 324 8.43 -25.80 -16.09
C VAL A 324 7.17 -26.65 -16.08
N PHE A 325 6.63 -26.98 -17.25
CA PHE A 325 5.46 -27.86 -17.36
C PHE A 325 5.57 -28.80 -18.57
N VAL A 326 4.97 -29.97 -18.45
CA VAL A 326 4.87 -30.98 -19.52
C VAL A 326 3.43 -31.45 -19.68
N ARG A 327 3.06 -31.78 -20.93
CA ARG A 327 1.77 -32.40 -21.24
C ARG A 327 1.99 -33.89 -21.43
N LEU A 328 1.22 -34.71 -20.71
CA LEU A 328 1.30 -36.16 -20.78
C LEU A 328 0.46 -36.71 -21.96
N PRO A 329 0.81 -37.89 -22.50
CA PRO A 329 -0.04 -38.60 -23.47
C PRO A 329 -1.39 -38.97 -22.85
N SER A 330 -2.45 -39.02 -23.66
CA SER A 330 -3.85 -39.25 -23.22
C SER A 330 -4.17 -40.67 -22.70
N LYS A 331 -3.16 -41.43 -22.26
CA LYS A 331 -3.26 -42.79 -21.69
C LYS A 331 -2.48 -42.94 -20.37
N SER A 332 -2.06 -41.84 -19.74
CA SER A 332 -1.49 -41.83 -18.39
C SER A 332 -2.47 -42.42 -17.36
N ALA A 333 -1.94 -43.16 -16.38
CA ALA A 333 -2.69 -43.76 -15.28
C ALA A 333 -1.92 -43.55 -13.95
N PRO A 334 -2.51 -42.91 -12.92
CA PRO A 334 -3.79 -42.19 -12.91
C PRO A 334 -3.91 -41.14 -14.02
N ALA A 335 -5.16 -40.83 -14.40
CA ALA A 335 -5.42 -39.92 -15.51
C ALA A 335 -5.03 -38.49 -15.10
N VAL A 336 -3.87 -38.05 -15.59
CA VAL A 336 -3.32 -36.70 -15.40
C VAL A 336 -2.86 -36.18 -16.76
N LYS A 337 -3.34 -34.99 -17.16
CA LYS A 337 -3.04 -34.41 -18.48
C LYS A 337 -1.74 -33.61 -18.50
N GLN A 338 -1.35 -33.00 -17.37
CA GLN A 338 -0.20 -32.10 -17.27
C GLN A 338 0.51 -32.26 -15.91
N LEU A 339 1.84 -32.20 -15.92
CA LEU A 339 2.68 -32.05 -14.73
C LEU A 339 3.41 -30.70 -14.79
N ALA A 340 3.66 -30.07 -13.64
CA ALA A 340 4.50 -28.88 -13.57
C ALA A 340 5.39 -28.84 -12.32
N ALA A 341 6.53 -28.16 -12.46
CA ALA A 341 7.43 -27.78 -11.38
C ALA A 341 7.35 -26.25 -11.21
N LEU A 342 7.05 -25.77 -10.01
CA LEU A 342 6.95 -24.35 -9.65
C LEU A 342 8.06 -24.02 -8.64
N GLY A 343 8.91 -23.06 -8.99
CA GLY A 343 10.07 -22.67 -8.18
C GLY A 343 9.67 -21.79 -6.98
N PHE A 344 10.08 -22.20 -5.78
CA PHE A 344 9.82 -21.51 -4.51
C PHE A 344 11.07 -20.79 -3.95
N GLY A 345 12.16 -20.70 -4.71
CA GLY A 345 13.44 -20.16 -4.22
C GLY A 345 14.14 -21.12 -3.26
N SER A 346 15.18 -20.66 -2.57
CA SER A 346 15.74 -21.42 -1.44
C SER A 346 14.80 -21.36 -0.24
N ILE A 347 14.92 -22.30 0.70
CA ILE A 347 14.04 -22.34 1.89
C ILE A 347 14.11 -21.05 2.74
N ALA A 348 15.23 -20.32 2.70
CA ALA A 348 15.40 -19.03 3.36
C ALA A 348 14.74 -17.85 2.61
N GLU A 349 14.42 -18.00 1.31
CA GLU A 349 13.66 -17.02 0.54
C GLU A 349 12.14 -17.17 0.73
N VAL A 350 11.66 -18.31 1.23
CA VAL A 350 10.23 -18.63 1.42
C VAL A 350 9.63 -17.79 2.54
N THR A 351 9.05 -16.65 2.15
CA THR A 351 8.40 -15.67 3.03
C THR A 351 7.02 -15.29 2.48
N PRO A 352 6.08 -14.81 3.31
CA PRO A 352 4.76 -14.37 2.84
C PRO A 352 4.82 -13.30 1.74
N SER A 353 5.87 -12.47 1.71
CA SER A 353 6.05 -11.49 0.63
C SER A 353 6.63 -12.11 -0.65
N ALA A 354 7.64 -12.97 -0.55
CA ALA A 354 8.28 -13.56 -1.73
C ALA A 354 7.36 -14.51 -2.50
N VAL A 355 6.55 -15.30 -1.78
CA VAL A 355 5.68 -16.35 -2.35
C VAL A 355 4.56 -15.78 -3.25
N THR A 356 4.23 -14.49 -3.11
CA THR A 356 3.30 -13.78 -4.02
C THR A 356 3.72 -13.90 -5.50
N LYS A 357 5.03 -13.94 -5.78
CA LYS A 357 5.56 -14.14 -7.14
C LYS A 357 5.26 -15.55 -7.68
N ALA A 358 5.31 -16.57 -6.83
CA ALA A 358 4.95 -17.93 -7.22
C ALA A 358 3.44 -18.06 -7.47
N ALA A 359 2.62 -17.39 -6.65
CA ALA A 359 1.18 -17.32 -6.87
C ALA A 359 0.79 -16.62 -8.18
N ALA A 360 1.39 -15.45 -8.48
CA ALA A 360 1.15 -14.73 -9.72
C ALA A 360 1.66 -15.48 -10.97
N ALA A 361 2.82 -16.14 -10.88
CA ALA A 361 3.30 -17.03 -11.93
C ALA A 361 2.33 -18.19 -12.19
N PHE A 362 1.86 -18.86 -11.11
CA PHE A 362 0.91 -19.95 -11.18
C PHE A 362 -0.45 -19.52 -11.77
N ALA A 363 -1.00 -18.38 -11.32
CA ALA A 363 -2.20 -17.80 -11.91
C ALA A 363 -2.02 -17.50 -13.41
N SER A 364 -0.89 -16.92 -13.80
CA SER A 364 -0.52 -16.67 -15.19
C SER A 364 -0.44 -17.97 -16.01
N MET A 365 0.12 -19.05 -15.44
CA MET A 365 0.15 -20.39 -16.07
C MET A 365 -1.26 -20.94 -16.30
N LEU A 366 -2.14 -20.85 -15.30
CA LEU A 366 -3.53 -21.32 -15.37
C LEU A 366 -4.39 -20.50 -16.36
N LEU A 367 -4.11 -19.21 -16.52
CA LEU A 367 -4.83 -18.32 -17.44
C LEU A 367 -4.30 -18.37 -18.89
N ARG A 368 -2.99 -18.56 -19.07
CA ARG A 368 -2.29 -18.39 -20.37
C ARG A 368 -1.69 -19.69 -20.95
N GLY A 369 -1.82 -20.83 -20.26
CA GLY A 369 -1.28 -22.12 -20.70
C GLY A 369 -1.68 -22.47 -22.13
N SER A 370 -0.70 -22.91 -22.94
CA SER A 370 -0.79 -23.08 -24.39
C SER A 370 -1.52 -24.36 -24.83
N GLY A 371 -2.62 -24.72 -24.16
CA GLY A 371 -3.33 -25.96 -24.40
C GLY A 371 -4.75 -25.99 -23.86
N GLU A 372 -5.22 -27.20 -23.58
CA GLU A 372 -6.49 -27.44 -22.90
C GLU A 372 -6.41 -26.93 -21.46
N LYS A 373 -7.37 -26.10 -21.03
CA LYS A 373 -7.29 -25.41 -19.73
C LYS A 373 -7.69 -26.33 -18.59
N ALA A 374 -6.93 -26.30 -17.50
CA ALA A 374 -7.17 -27.13 -16.34
C ALA A 374 -8.39 -26.66 -15.53
N LYS A 375 -9.33 -27.58 -15.26
CA LYS A 375 -10.49 -27.39 -14.37
C LYS A 375 -10.20 -27.96 -12.98
N THR A 376 -9.51 -29.07 -12.93
CA THR A 376 -9.08 -29.79 -11.73
C THR A 376 -7.58 -29.67 -11.61
N VAL A 377 -7.13 -29.01 -10.54
CA VAL A 377 -5.71 -28.69 -10.31
C VAL A 377 -5.30 -29.20 -8.93
N ALA A 378 -4.10 -29.73 -8.81
CA ALA A 378 -3.43 -29.99 -7.54
C ALA A 378 -2.14 -29.17 -7.41
N VAL A 379 -1.81 -28.77 -6.18
CA VAL A 379 -0.51 -28.22 -5.80
C VAL A 379 0.03 -29.02 -4.63
N VAL A 380 1.22 -29.60 -4.78
CA VAL A 380 2.00 -30.18 -3.68
C VAL A 380 2.85 -29.07 -3.07
N LEU A 381 2.49 -28.68 -1.85
CA LEU A 381 3.16 -27.60 -1.11
C LEU A 381 4.50 -28.11 -0.51
N PRO A 382 5.48 -27.23 -0.26
CA PRO A 382 6.73 -27.63 0.39
C PRO A 382 6.48 -28.22 1.78
N THR A 383 7.09 -29.37 2.07
CA THR A 383 7.08 -29.97 3.41
C THR A 383 7.93 -29.15 4.37
N CYS A 384 7.48 -29.03 5.62
CA CYS A 384 8.23 -28.35 6.69
C CYS A 384 8.64 -29.29 7.84
N GLN A 385 8.30 -30.58 7.76
CA GLN A 385 8.83 -31.61 8.67
C GLN A 385 10.37 -31.54 8.79
N LYS A 386 10.88 -31.80 10.01
CA LYS A 386 12.30 -31.88 10.38
C LYS A 386 13.12 -30.57 10.30
N VAL A 387 12.54 -29.44 9.88
CA VAL A 387 13.25 -28.14 9.81
C VAL A 387 13.73 -27.64 11.19
N CYS A 388 12.94 -27.87 12.25
CA CYS A 388 13.29 -27.54 13.63
C CYS A 388 12.77 -28.65 14.57
N PRO A 389 13.61 -29.26 15.44
CA PRO A 389 13.18 -30.35 16.31
C PRO A 389 12.49 -29.89 17.60
N SER A 390 12.79 -28.69 18.12
CA SER A 390 12.18 -28.17 19.36
C SER A 390 10.71 -27.84 19.19
N ALA A 391 9.89 -28.03 20.23
CA ALA A 391 8.44 -27.78 20.15
C ALA A 391 8.10 -26.32 19.77
N GLU A 392 8.85 -25.36 20.29
CA GLU A 392 8.72 -23.93 19.92
C GLU A 392 9.11 -23.68 18.45
N GLY A 393 10.17 -24.33 17.97
CA GLY A 393 10.58 -24.26 16.57
C GLY A 393 9.55 -24.89 15.63
N GLN A 394 8.97 -26.03 16.00
CA GLN A 394 7.87 -26.66 15.27
C GLN A 394 6.63 -25.75 15.22
N ARG A 395 6.24 -25.12 16.35
CA ARG A 395 5.16 -24.12 16.40
C ARG A 395 5.43 -22.97 15.42
N LYS A 396 6.59 -22.32 15.52
CA LYS A 396 6.99 -21.20 14.64
C LYS A 396 7.04 -21.61 13.17
N THR A 397 7.44 -22.85 12.88
CA THR A 397 7.45 -23.41 11.52
C THR A 397 6.03 -23.57 10.97
N ARG A 398 5.07 -24.07 11.76
CA ARG A 398 3.65 -24.15 11.35
C ARG A 398 3.03 -22.77 11.14
N GLU A 399 3.26 -21.82 12.05
CA GLU A 399 2.78 -20.44 11.92
C GLU A 399 3.34 -19.74 10.67
N MET A 400 4.63 -19.94 10.36
CA MET A 400 5.23 -19.41 9.13
C MET A 400 4.63 -20.07 7.89
N LYS A 401 4.46 -21.40 7.90
CA LYS A 401 3.83 -22.14 6.79
C LYS A 401 2.39 -21.65 6.54
N GLU A 402 1.60 -21.45 7.59
CA GLU A 402 0.23 -20.94 7.49
C GLU A 402 0.19 -19.55 6.83
N ARG A 403 1.06 -18.64 7.24
CA ARG A 403 1.19 -17.28 6.64
C ARG A 403 1.66 -17.31 5.20
N VAL A 404 2.66 -18.14 4.87
CA VAL A 404 3.16 -18.34 3.50
C VAL A 404 2.06 -18.89 2.59
N VAL A 405 1.34 -19.93 3.02
CA VAL A 405 0.24 -20.50 2.23
C VAL A 405 -0.93 -19.50 2.13
N THR A 406 -1.25 -18.76 3.19
CA THR A 406 -2.29 -17.72 3.17
C THR A 406 -1.97 -16.66 2.11
N SER A 407 -0.78 -16.05 2.13
CA SER A 407 -0.41 -15.03 1.13
C SER A 407 -0.33 -15.60 -0.29
N PHE A 408 0.12 -16.85 -0.47
CA PHE A 408 0.07 -17.54 -1.77
C PHE A 408 -1.37 -17.69 -2.28
N LEU A 409 -2.30 -18.17 -1.44
CA LEU A 409 -3.69 -18.38 -1.83
C LEU A 409 -4.46 -17.07 -2.03
N GLU A 410 -4.23 -16.05 -1.20
CA GLU A 410 -4.82 -14.71 -1.38
C GLU A 410 -4.39 -14.11 -2.71
N THR A 411 -3.10 -14.14 -3.01
CA THR A 411 -2.54 -13.64 -4.28
C THR A 411 -3.07 -14.46 -5.46
N LEU A 412 -3.13 -15.79 -5.34
CA LEU A 412 -3.63 -16.68 -6.40
C LEU A 412 -5.11 -16.40 -6.73
N LEU A 413 -5.96 -16.21 -5.72
CA LEU A 413 -7.39 -15.93 -5.92
C LEU A 413 -7.65 -14.54 -6.53
N VAL A 414 -6.77 -13.57 -6.29
CA VAL A 414 -6.78 -12.25 -6.93
C VAL A 414 -6.30 -12.36 -8.38
N GLU A 415 -5.10 -12.87 -8.61
CA GLU A 415 -4.46 -12.95 -9.94
C GLU A 415 -5.20 -13.87 -10.94
N LEU A 416 -5.98 -14.84 -10.44
CA LEU A 416 -6.85 -15.66 -11.29
C LEU A 416 -8.03 -14.88 -11.92
N GLN A 417 -8.32 -13.66 -11.48
CA GLN A 417 -9.45 -12.87 -11.95
C GLN A 417 -8.98 -11.58 -12.66
N PRO A 418 -8.67 -11.63 -13.98
CA PRO A 418 -8.35 -10.41 -14.73
C PRO A 418 -9.50 -9.40 -14.71
N ASP A 419 -9.20 -8.15 -14.35
CA ASP A 419 -10.15 -7.05 -14.47
C ASP A 419 -10.33 -6.67 -15.95
N LEU A 420 -11.57 -6.81 -16.43
CA LEU A 420 -11.98 -6.54 -17.82
C LEU A 420 -13.15 -5.55 -17.91
N ARG A 421 -13.60 -4.98 -16.78
CA ARG A 421 -14.88 -4.23 -16.66
C ARG A 421 -15.07 -3.07 -17.63
N PHE A 422 -13.97 -2.49 -18.12
CA PHE A 422 -13.96 -1.32 -19.01
C PHE A 422 -13.54 -1.64 -20.45
N LYS A 423 -13.48 -2.93 -20.82
CA LYS A 423 -13.27 -3.36 -22.21
C LYS A 423 -14.64 -3.56 -22.86
N GLY A 424 -14.90 -2.82 -23.94
CA GLY A 424 -16.09 -3.01 -24.76
C GLY A 424 -16.13 -4.38 -25.44
N ASP A 425 -17.29 -4.70 -26.01
CA ASP A 425 -17.55 -5.99 -26.63
C ASP A 425 -16.51 -6.37 -27.68
N ARG A 426 -16.07 -7.63 -27.61
CA ARG A 426 -15.29 -8.30 -28.64
C ARG A 426 -16.16 -9.41 -29.21
N GLU A 427 -16.29 -9.45 -30.53
CA GLU A 427 -17.11 -10.43 -31.27
C GLU A 427 -16.75 -11.88 -30.91
N ASP A 428 -15.54 -12.14 -30.41
CA ASP A 428 -15.07 -13.41 -29.88
C ASP A 428 -15.93 -14.06 -28.78
N GLY A 429 -16.66 -13.27 -27.99
CA GLY A 429 -17.38 -13.73 -26.79
C GLY A 429 -16.49 -14.28 -25.64
N LYS A 430 -15.17 -14.36 -25.84
CA LYS A 430 -14.20 -15.02 -24.94
C LYS A 430 -13.82 -14.18 -23.71
N HIS A 431 -14.82 -13.81 -22.90
CA HIS A 431 -14.60 -13.47 -21.49
C HIS A 431 -14.29 -14.75 -20.69
N SER A 432 -13.16 -15.40 -21.00
CA SER A 432 -12.73 -16.60 -20.29
C SER A 432 -12.13 -16.22 -18.93
N GLY A 433 -13.02 -16.03 -17.95
CA GLY A 433 -12.66 -16.07 -16.54
C GLY A 433 -11.97 -17.39 -16.16
N PRO A 434 -11.45 -17.47 -14.93
CA PRO A 434 -10.69 -18.62 -14.45
C PRO A 434 -11.51 -19.90 -14.56
N GLN A 435 -10.95 -20.89 -15.27
CA GLN A 435 -11.63 -22.15 -15.56
C GLN A 435 -11.38 -23.25 -14.51
N VAL A 436 -10.60 -22.94 -13.46
CA VAL A 436 -10.36 -23.82 -12.32
C VAL A 436 -11.65 -23.93 -11.50
N GLU A 437 -12.18 -25.15 -11.41
CA GLU A 437 -13.35 -25.51 -10.60
C GLU A 437 -12.94 -26.15 -9.27
N LYS A 438 -11.78 -26.83 -9.24
CA LYS A 438 -11.23 -27.49 -8.06
C LYS A 438 -9.72 -27.27 -7.95
N LEU A 439 -9.27 -26.90 -6.75
CA LEU A 439 -7.87 -26.80 -6.34
C LEU A 439 -7.62 -27.66 -5.09
N THR A 440 -6.89 -28.77 -5.25
CA THR A 440 -6.44 -29.64 -4.14
C THR A 440 -5.04 -29.21 -3.68
N LEU A 441 -4.86 -29.02 -2.37
CA LEU A 441 -3.58 -28.65 -1.76
C LEU A 441 -3.04 -29.82 -0.95
N PHE A 442 -2.02 -30.49 -1.46
CA PHE A 442 -1.33 -31.59 -0.77
C PHE A 442 -0.29 -31.03 0.20
N THR A 443 -0.33 -31.47 1.46
CA THR A 443 0.37 -30.80 2.57
C THR A 443 0.71 -31.76 3.73
N ASP A 444 1.86 -31.55 4.39
CA ASP A 444 2.22 -32.19 5.67
C ASP A 444 1.66 -31.47 6.91
N ASP A 445 0.73 -30.52 6.72
CA ASP A 445 -0.11 -29.90 7.74
C ASP A 445 -1.45 -29.51 7.10
N VAL A 446 -2.47 -30.35 7.29
CA VAL A 446 -3.82 -30.17 6.69
C VAL A 446 -4.62 -29.09 7.42
N GLU A 447 -4.39 -28.92 8.73
CA GLU A 447 -5.15 -28.01 9.58
C GLU A 447 -4.77 -26.54 9.31
N ALA A 448 -3.47 -26.24 9.26
CA ALA A 448 -2.95 -24.91 8.91
C ALA A 448 -3.35 -24.49 7.48
N VAL A 449 -3.34 -25.43 6.53
CA VAL A 449 -3.75 -25.13 5.15
C VAL A 449 -5.27 -24.93 5.04
N ASN A 450 -6.09 -25.65 5.81
CA ASN A 450 -7.53 -25.36 5.88
C ASN A 450 -7.84 -23.98 6.48
N ARG A 451 -7.10 -23.54 7.51
CA ARG A 451 -7.18 -22.15 7.99
C ARG A 451 -6.78 -21.13 6.91
N ALA A 452 -5.67 -21.38 6.21
CA ALA A 452 -5.23 -20.54 5.10
C ALA A 452 -6.26 -20.46 3.95
N ILE A 453 -6.91 -21.56 3.59
CA ILE A 453 -8.02 -21.58 2.61
C ILE A 453 -9.19 -20.71 3.10
N ALA A 454 -9.61 -20.88 4.35
CA ALA A 454 -10.72 -20.12 4.92
C ALA A 454 -10.43 -18.61 4.97
N ARG A 455 -9.23 -18.22 5.41
CA ARG A 455 -8.77 -16.83 5.43
C ARG A 455 -8.70 -16.24 4.02
N ALA A 456 -8.03 -16.93 3.09
CA ALA A 456 -7.85 -16.45 1.72
C ALA A 456 -9.18 -16.23 0.99
N LYS A 457 -10.20 -17.08 1.23
CA LYS A 457 -11.54 -16.91 0.66
C LYS A 457 -12.29 -15.67 1.13
N VAL A 458 -11.90 -15.06 2.26
CA VAL A 458 -12.52 -13.83 2.80
C VAL A 458 -11.65 -12.60 2.52
N VAL A 459 -10.33 -12.72 2.63
CA VAL A 459 -9.40 -11.60 2.43
C VAL A 459 -9.18 -11.28 0.95
N ALA A 460 -9.10 -12.27 0.05
CA ALA A 460 -8.93 -12.02 -1.38
C ALA A 460 -10.09 -11.20 -2.01
N PRO A 461 -11.38 -11.39 -1.65
CA PRO A 461 -12.45 -10.45 -1.98
C PRO A 461 -12.20 -9.00 -1.52
N GLY A 462 -11.62 -8.78 -0.35
CA GLY A 462 -11.26 -7.44 0.14
C GLY A 462 -10.14 -6.79 -0.68
N VAL A 463 -9.08 -7.56 -0.98
CA VAL A 463 -7.97 -7.11 -1.84
C VAL A 463 -8.47 -6.80 -3.25
N TYR A 464 -9.27 -7.69 -3.83
CA TYR A 464 -9.83 -7.49 -5.17
C TYR A 464 -10.79 -6.31 -5.23
N PHE A 465 -11.62 -6.08 -4.20
CA PHE A 465 -12.49 -4.89 -4.12
C PHE A 465 -11.66 -3.59 -4.08
N ALA A 466 -10.55 -3.56 -3.35
CA ALA A 466 -9.63 -2.43 -3.37
C ALA A 466 -9.01 -2.22 -4.77
N GLN A 467 -8.61 -3.29 -5.46
CA GLN A 467 -8.17 -3.21 -6.85
C GLN A 467 -9.28 -2.69 -7.78
N GLU A 468 -10.53 -3.17 -7.63
CA GLU A 468 -11.65 -2.74 -8.46
C GLU A 468 -11.97 -1.25 -8.33
N LEU A 469 -11.80 -0.66 -7.16
CA LEU A 469 -11.94 0.78 -6.94
C LEU A 469 -10.81 1.56 -7.64
N VAL A 470 -9.54 1.21 -7.38
CA VAL A 470 -8.36 1.92 -7.91
C VAL A 470 -8.19 1.75 -9.44
N ASN A 471 -8.64 0.62 -9.98
CA ASN A 471 -8.66 0.37 -11.42
C ASN A 471 -9.75 1.19 -12.13
N ALA A 472 -10.85 1.54 -11.46
CA ALA A 472 -11.93 2.30 -12.06
C ALA A 472 -11.48 3.73 -12.41
N PRO A 473 -11.67 4.21 -13.65
CA PRO A 473 -11.35 5.59 -14.01
C PRO A 473 -12.21 6.59 -13.21
N ALA A 474 -11.69 7.79 -12.95
CA ALA A 474 -12.33 8.78 -12.08
C ALA A 474 -13.77 9.17 -12.49
N ASN A 475 -14.10 9.17 -13.78
CA ASN A 475 -15.48 9.42 -14.20
C ASN A 475 -16.46 8.33 -13.72
N TYR A 476 -16.01 7.08 -13.57
CA TYR A 476 -16.76 6.00 -12.92
C TYR A 476 -16.64 6.01 -11.38
N CYS A 477 -15.45 6.36 -10.86
CA CYS A 477 -15.11 6.36 -9.44
C CYS A 477 -14.86 7.79 -8.96
N ASN A 478 -15.95 8.57 -8.87
CA ASN A 478 -16.01 9.90 -8.26
C ASN A 478 -16.51 9.78 -6.78
N PRO A 479 -16.41 10.84 -5.96
CA PRO A 479 -16.72 10.78 -4.52
C PRO A 479 -18.10 10.25 -4.18
N VAL A 480 -19.12 10.62 -4.96
CA VAL A 480 -20.50 10.15 -4.78
C VAL A 480 -20.59 8.65 -5.08
N THR A 481 -20.05 8.21 -6.22
CA THR A 481 -20.05 6.77 -6.56
C THR A 481 -19.22 5.90 -5.61
N LEU A 482 -18.12 6.43 -5.07
CA LEU A 482 -17.30 5.76 -4.04
C LEU A 482 -18.07 5.59 -2.74
N ALA A 483 -18.79 6.62 -2.28
CA ALA A 483 -19.67 6.53 -1.11
C ALA A 483 -20.81 5.53 -1.30
N ARG A 484 -21.45 5.50 -2.49
CA ARG A 484 -22.48 4.49 -2.82
C ARG A 484 -21.91 3.07 -2.79
N ALA A 485 -20.73 2.86 -3.36
CA ALA A 485 -20.03 1.57 -3.33
C ALA A 485 -19.67 1.13 -1.90
N ALA A 486 -19.22 2.06 -1.05
CA ALA A 486 -18.92 1.78 0.35
C ALA A 486 -20.17 1.38 1.16
N VAL A 487 -21.31 2.02 0.95
CA VAL A 487 -22.57 1.71 1.67
C VAL A 487 -23.16 0.35 1.24
N GLU A 488 -23.18 0.01 -0.05
CA GLU A 488 -23.61 -1.34 -0.47
C GLU A 488 -22.63 -2.43 0.00
N MET A 489 -21.31 -2.19 -0.05
CA MET A 489 -20.32 -3.12 0.51
C MET A 489 -20.49 -3.30 2.03
N ALA A 490 -20.72 -2.21 2.77
CA ALA A 490 -21.00 -2.27 4.20
C ALA A 490 -22.24 -3.11 4.52
N LYS A 491 -23.30 -2.98 3.70
CA LYS A 491 -24.50 -3.80 3.79
C LYS A 491 -24.27 -5.28 3.44
N GLU A 492 -23.43 -5.60 2.44
CA GLU A 492 -23.00 -6.99 2.17
C GLU A 492 -22.21 -7.58 3.35
N ALA A 493 -21.29 -6.80 3.94
CA ALA A 493 -20.40 -7.23 5.02
C ALA A 493 -21.01 -7.16 6.43
N GLY A 494 -22.25 -6.64 6.58
CA GLY A 494 -22.93 -6.52 7.87
C GLY A 494 -22.38 -5.43 8.80
N LEU A 495 -21.79 -4.38 8.23
CA LEU A 495 -21.25 -3.21 8.94
C LEU A 495 -22.31 -2.13 9.15
N GLU A 496 -22.18 -1.33 10.22
CA GLU A 496 -22.93 -0.08 10.35
C GLU A 496 -22.28 0.98 9.43
N ALA A 497 -23.08 1.80 8.75
CA ALA A 497 -22.61 2.85 7.83
C ALA A 497 -23.21 4.22 8.16
N GLU A 498 -22.48 5.27 7.82
CA GLU A 498 -22.86 6.70 7.88
C GLU A 498 -22.13 7.44 6.74
N VAL A 499 -22.80 8.34 6.02
CA VAL A 499 -22.12 9.23 5.04
C VAL A 499 -22.52 10.69 5.24
N LEU A 500 -21.59 11.46 5.84
CA LEU A 500 -21.80 12.88 6.10
C LEU A 500 -21.78 13.65 4.76
N GLN A 501 -22.81 14.47 4.56
CA GLN A 501 -22.96 15.31 3.37
C GLN A 501 -22.26 16.67 3.57
N GLN A 502 -22.17 17.49 2.52
CA GLN A 502 -21.44 18.76 2.57
C GLN A 502 -21.90 19.65 3.75
N ASP A 503 -23.20 19.82 3.96
CA ASP A 503 -23.76 20.56 5.10
C ASP A 503 -23.25 20.05 6.46
N ASP A 504 -23.06 18.74 6.62
CA ASP A 504 -22.60 18.13 7.87
C ASP A 504 -21.09 18.31 8.07
N ILE A 505 -20.33 18.21 6.97
CA ILE A 505 -18.90 18.51 6.91
C ILE A 505 -18.64 20.00 7.24
N GLU A 506 -19.53 20.90 6.79
CA GLU A 506 -19.54 22.33 7.12
C GLU A 506 -19.89 22.60 8.58
N LYS A 507 -20.91 21.93 9.15
CA LYS A 507 -21.24 21.99 10.59
C LYS A 507 -20.07 21.54 11.47
N LEU A 508 -19.32 20.53 11.02
CA LEU A 508 -18.10 20.03 11.67
C LEU A 508 -16.85 20.89 11.40
N LYS A 509 -16.97 21.97 10.61
CA LYS A 509 -15.91 22.93 10.29
C LYS A 509 -14.66 22.30 9.69
N MET A 510 -14.82 21.27 8.85
CA MET A 510 -13.72 20.57 8.18
C MET A 510 -13.15 21.40 7.01
N GLY A 511 -12.63 22.59 7.31
CA GLY A 511 -12.23 23.58 6.30
C GLY A 511 -11.00 23.21 5.49
N CYS A 512 -10.15 22.28 5.96
CA CYS A 512 -9.03 21.77 5.16
C CYS A 512 -9.52 20.78 4.10
N TYR A 513 -10.42 19.88 4.47
CA TYR A 513 -11.07 18.95 3.55
C TYR A 513 -11.99 19.67 2.54
N LEU A 514 -12.84 20.60 3.02
CA LEU A 514 -13.72 21.40 2.16
C LEU A 514 -12.92 22.26 1.17
N ALA A 515 -11.78 22.83 1.58
CA ALA A 515 -10.95 23.65 0.69
C ALA A 515 -10.53 22.91 -0.59
N VAL A 516 -10.09 21.65 -0.44
CA VAL A 516 -9.76 20.76 -1.57
C VAL A 516 -11.00 20.50 -2.43
N ALA A 517 -12.10 20.08 -1.79
CA ALA A 517 -13.31 19.66 -2.48
C ALA A 517 -14.01 20.76 -3.31
N LYS A 518 -13.87 22.04 -2.92
CA LYS A 518 -14.47 23.21 -3.60
C LYS A 518 -14.28 23.25 -5.13
N GLY A 519 -13.22 22.62 -5.64
CA GLY A 519 -12.88 22.64 -7.06
C GLY A 519 -13.76 21.77 -7.96
N SER A 520 -14.34 20.67 -7.43
CA SER A 520 -15.02 19.63 -8.22
C SER A 520 -16.47 19.98 -8.60
N LEU A 521 -17.00 19.25 -9.58
CA LEU A 521 -18.44 19.13 -9.85
C LEU A 521 -19.14 18.28 -8.77
N PHE A 522 -18.47 17.25 -8.25
CA PHE A 522 -19.03 16.29 -7.31
C PHE A 522 -18.90 16.80 -5.86
N PRO A 523 -19.97 16.77 -5.04
CA PRO A 523 -19.89 17.17 -3.65
C PRO A 523 -18.99 16.21 -2.84
N PRO A 524 -18.28 16.71 -1.81
CA PRO A 524 -17.51 15.86 -0.90
C PRO A 524 -18.42 14.86 -0.17
N GLN A 525 -17.88 13.68 0.14
CA GLN A 525 -18.58 12.62 0.89
C GLN A 525 -17.66 12.10 1.99
N PHE A 526 -18.00 12.33 3.26
CA PHE A 526 -17.24 11.73 4.36
C PHE A 526 -17.86 10.39 4.74
N ILE A 527 -17.21 9.31 4.32
CA ILE A 527 -17.67 7.93 4.55
C ILE A 527 -17.17 7.47 5.91
N HIS A 528 -18.09 6.97 6.75
CA HIS A 528 -17.80 6.38 8.05
C HIS A 528 -18.49 5.01 8.14
N LEU A 529 -17.70 3.93 8.12
CA LEU A 529 -18.19 2.58 8.40
C LEU A 529 -17.70 2.13 9.78
N THR A 530 -18.49 1.32 10.48
CA THR A 530 -18.13 0.76 11.79
C THR A 530 -18.33 -0.76 11.80
N TYR A 531 -17.25 -1.48 12.14
CA TYR A 531 -17.32 -2.84 12.66
C TYR A 531 -17.30 -2.80 14.20
N LYS A 532 -18.17 -3.57 14.84
CA LYS A 532 -18.26 -3.62 16.32
C LYS A 532 -18.51 -5.04 16.81
N SER A 533 -17.55 -5.59 17.55
CA SER A 533 -17.74 -6.84 18.30
C SER A 533 -18.70 -6.65 19.49
N SER A 534 -19.12 -7.75 20.12
CA SER A 534 -20.07 -7.73 21.25
C SER A 534 -19.54 -7.07 22.53
N ASN A 535 -18.22 -7.03 22.72
CA ASN A 535 -17.56 -6.57 23.95
C ASN A 535 -16.20 -5.91 23.63
N PRO A 536 -16.19 -4.76 22.93
CA PRO A 536 -14.96 -4.16 22.44
C PRO A 536 -14.08 -3.64 23.59
N LYS A 537 -12.78 -3.92 23.50
CA LYS A 537 -11.71 -3.54 24.45
C LYS A 537 -10.72 -2.55 23.87
N ARG A 538 -10.70 -2.41 22.54
CA ARG A 538 -9.91 -1.44 21.77
C ARG A 538 -10.81 -0.78 20.74
N ARG A 539 -10.71 0.55 20.61
CA ARG A 539 -11.23 1.28 19.45
C ARG A 539 -10.09 1.67 18.52
N VAL A 540 -10.13 1.18 17.29
CA VAL A 540 -9.19 1.51 16.22
C VAL A 540 -9.92 2.30 15.14
N ALA A 541 -9.28 3.31 14.57
CA ALA A 541 -9.75 3.99 13.37
C ALA A 541 -8.73 3.84 12.23
N PHE A 542 -9.21 3.42 11.07
CA PHE A 542 -8.45 3.39 9.82
C PHE A 542 -8.90 4.54 8.93
N VAL A 543 -7.96 5.37 8.47
CA VAL A 543 -8.25 6.61 7.72
C VAL A 543 -7.64 6.52 6.33
N GLY A 544 -8.47 6.52 5.28
CA GLY A 544 -8.01 6.40 3.90
C GLY A 544 -8.01 7.74 3.16
N LYS A 545 -6.89 8.09 2.50
CA LYS A 545 -6.89 9.18 1.49
C LYS A 545 -7.86 8.81 0.36
N GLY A 546 -8.84 9.66 0.09
CA GLY A 546 -9.97 9.41 -0.80
C GLY A 546 -10.04 10.34 -2.01
N ILE A 547 -8.90 10.77 -2.55
CA ILE A 547 -8.88 11.70 -3.70
C ILE A 547 -9.19 10.92 -4.98
N CYS A 548 -10.41 11.02 -5.46
CA CYS A 548 -10.93 10.23 -6.58
C CYS A 548 -10.29 10.60 -7.92
N PHE A 549 -9.86 11.86 -8.06
CA PHE A 549 -8.90 12.31 -9.06
C PHE A 549 -8.09 13.48 -8.51
N ASP A 550 -6.78 13.45 -8.77
CA ASP A 550 -5.88 14.52 -8.37
C ASP A 550 -5.25 15.19 -9.60
N ALA A 551 -5.73 16.39 -9.95
CA ALA A 551 -5.08 17.23 -10.96
C ALA A 551 -3.91 18.06 -10.39
N GLY A 552 -3.71 18.07 -9.06
CA GLY A 552 -2.81 18.99 -8.36
C GLY A 552 -3.43 20.38 -8.09
N GLY A 553 -4.71 20.58 -8.43
CA GLY A 553 -5.39 21.88 -8.33
C GLY A 553 -4.70 22.95 -9.20
N TYR A 554 -4.62 24.20 -8.72
CA TYR A 554 -3.93 25.28 -9.44
C TYR A 554 -2.42 25.02 -9.63
N ASN A 555 -1.79 24.21 -8.79
CA ASN A 555 -0.47 23.61 -9.01
C ASN A 555 -0.55 22.38 -9.92
N LEU A 556 -1.18 22.53 -11.09
CA LEU A 556 -1.44 21.46 -12.07
C LEU A 556 -0.24 20.52 -12.27
N LYS A 557 -0.48 19.22 -12.09
CA LYS A 557 0.47 18.15 -12.42
C LYS A 557 0.85 18.23 -13.89
N THR A 558 2.10 18.61 -14.16
CA THR A 558 2.60 18.90 -15.51
C THR A 558 3.88 18.12 -15.81
N GLY A 559 4.09 17.78 -17.10
CA GLY A 559 5.23 16.97 -17.52
C GLY A 559 5.17 15.55 -16.96
N GLY A 560 6.28 15.05 -16.41
CA GLY A 560 6.41 13.68 -15.86
C GLY A 560 5.69 13.43 -14.53
N ALA A 561 4.66 14.20 -14.19
CA ALA A 561 3.91 14.12 -12.93
C ALA A 561 2.79 13.06 -12.92
N GLN A 562 2.70 12.21 -13.96
CA GLN A 562 1.81 11.05 -14.04
C GLN A 562 0.31 11.34 -13.81
N ILE A 563 -0.18 12.49 -14.30
CA ILE A 563 -1.58 12.93 -14.13
C ILE A 563 -2.60 11.89 -14.65
N GLU A 564 -2.22 11.09 -15.65
CA GLU A 564 -3.00 9.97 -16.21
C GLU A 564 -3.20 8.80 -15.24
N LEU A 565 -2.35 8.64 -14.22
CA LEU A 565 -2.48 7.62 -13.19
C LEU A 565 -3.33 8.09 -12.00
N MET A 566 -3.63 9.38 -11.87
CA MET A 566 -4.16 10.00 -10.64
C MET A 566 -5.61 9.61 -10.24
N LYS A 567 -6.24 8.69 -10.99
CA LYS A 567 -7.37 7.89 -10.47
C LYS A 567 -6.96 7.02 -9.27
N PHE A 568 -5.67 6.67 -9.14
CA PHE A 568 -5.17 5.79 -8.09
C PHE A 568 -5.06 6.47 -6.72
N ASP A 569 -5.31 7.78 -6.66
CA ASP A 569 -5.02 8.62 -5.50
C ASP A 569 -6.06 8.50 -4.37
N MET A 570 -7.07 7.66 -4.60
CA MET A 570 -7.98 7.12 -3.60
C MET A 570 -7.54 5.74 -3.08
N GLY A 571 -6.34 5.26 -3.43
CA GLY A 571 -5.81 3.95 -3.04
C GLY A 571 -5.75 3.71 -1.53
N GLY A 572 -5.61 4.78 -0.74
CA GLY A 572 -5.75 4.73 0.72
C GLY A 572 -7.15 4.35 1.17
N ALA A 573 -8.17 5.02 0.62
CA ALA A 573 -9.58 4.68 0.82
C ALA A 573 -9.90 3.26 0.32
N ALA A 574 -9.34 2.85 -0.82
CA ALA A 574 -9.51 1.50 -1.34
C ALA A 574 -8.99 0.43 -0.36
N ALA A 575 -7.78 0.64 0.20
CA ALA A 575 -7.21 -0.27 1.18
C ALA A 575 -8.05 -0.35 2.47
N VAL A 576 -8.53 0.80 2.96
CA VAL A 576 -9.38 0.89 4.16
C VAL A 576 -10.75 0.24 3.95
N LEU A 577 -11.40 0.43 2.79
CA LEU A 577 -12.68 -0.19 2.45
C LEU A 577 -12.54 -1.69 2.13
N GLY A 578 -11.44 -2.11 1.50
CA GLY A 578 -11.12 -3.53 1.29
C GLY A 578 -10.87 -4.27 2.60
N ALA A 579 -10.20 -3.64 3.56
CA ALA A 579 -10.04 -4.16 4.92
C ALA A 579 -11.38 -4.23 5.67
N ALA A 580 -12.23 -3.20 5.55
CA ALA A 580 -13.58 -3.20 6.12
C ALA A 580 -14.41 -4.40 5.64
N ARG A 581 -14.40 -4.67 4.33
CA ARG A 581 -15.08 -5.82 3.72
C ARG A 581 -14.65 -7.13 4.39
N ALA A 582 -13.34 -7.39 4.44
CA ALA A 582 -12.81 -8.62 5.01
C ALA A 582 -13.07 -8.73 6.52
N LEU A 583 -13.02 -7.64 7.28
CA LEU A 583 -13.24 -7.65 8.73
C LEU A 583 -14.72 -7.84 9.12
N GLY A 584 -15.67 -7.32 8.33
CA GLY A 584 -17.10 -7.60 8.52
C GLY A 584 -17.47 -9.07 8.29
N GLU A 585 -16.76 -9.76 7.38
CA GLU A 585 -16.90 -11.20 7.15
C GLU A 585 -16.13 -12.04 8.20
N LEU A 586 -14.90 -11.65 8.59
CA LEU A 586 -14.06 -12.36 9.59
C LEU A 586 -14.53 -12.23 11.05
N LYS A 587 -15.18 -11.13 11.39
CA LYS A 587 -15.80 -10.85 12.71
C LYS A 587 -14.85 -11.03 13.92
N PRO A 588 -13.72 -10.30 13.97
CA PRO A 588 -12.80 -10.34 15.10
C PRO A 588 -13.47 -9.90 16.41
N GLU A 589 -13.17 -10.60 17.50
CA GLU A 589 -13.68 -10.29 18.84
C GLU A 589 -12.86 -9.18 19.51
N ASN A 590 -13.37 -8.63 20.61
CA ASN A 590 -12.68 -7.65 21.47
C ASN A 590 -12.32 -6.29 20.82
N VAL A 591 -12.76 -6.01 19.60
CA VAL A 591 -12.44 -4.77 18.86
C VAL A 591 -13.69 -4.01 18.39
N GLU A 592 -13.52 -2.70 18.26
CA GLU A 592 -14.40 -1.74 17.57
C GLU A 592 -13.52 -1.02 16.54
N VAL A 593 -13.86 -1.11 15.25
CA VAL A 593 -13.01 -0.64 14.15
C VAL A 593 -13.82 0.29 13.25
N HIS A 594 -13.36 1.52 13.14
CA HIS A 594 -13.95 2.55 12.28
C HIS A 594 -13.14 2.69 11.00
N PHE A 595 -13.82 2.82 9.86
CA PHE A 595 -13.23 2.97 8.54
C PHE A 595 -13.68 4.31 7.97
N LEU A 596 -12.75 5.25 7.86
CA LEU A 596 -13.01 6.67 7.62
C LEU A 596 -12.38 7.10 6.29
N VAL A 597 -13.16 7.76 5.43
CA VAL A 597 -12.67 8.29 4.15
C VAL A 597 -13.26 9.67 3.89
N ALA A 598 -12.39 10.67 3.79
CA ALA A 598 -12.74 11.99 3.26
C ALA A 598 -12.63 11.96 1.73
N ALA A 599 -13.73 11.66 1.02
CA ALA A 599 -13.74 11.50 -0.43
C ALA A 599 -14.06 12.81 -1.16
N CYS A 600 -13.15 13.26 -2.01
CA CYS A 600 -13.33 14.42 -2.90
C CYS A 600 -12.45 14.28 -4.17
N GLU A 601 -12.38 15.31 -5.00
CA GLU A 601 -11.41 15.43 -6.10
C GLU A 601 -10.68 16.78 -5.99
N ASN A 602 -9.42 16.81 -6.41
CA ASN A 602 -8.60 18.02 -6.45
C ASN A 602 -8.57 18.60 -7.88
N MET A 603 -9.56 19.45 -8.18
CA MET A 603 -9.85 19.92 -9.54
C MET A 603 -9.57 21.41 -9.74
N ILE A 604 -9.38 21.82 -11.01
CA ILE A 604 -9.24 23.23 -11.41
C ILE A 604 -10.61 23.77 -11.84
N SER A 605 -11.11 24.78 -11.13
CA SER A 605 -12.28 25.56 -11.52
C SER A 605 -12.21 26.96 -10.90
N ALA A 606 -13.14 27.84 -11.28
CA ALA A 606 -13.28 29.17 -10.67
C ALA A 606 -13.64 29.16 -9.17
N LYS A 607 -13.93 27.98 -8.59
CA LYS A 607 -14.23 27.80 -7.16
C LYS A 607 -13.05 27.23 -6.35
N SER A 608 -12.05 26.64 -7.00
CA SER A 608 -10.94 25.94 -6.33
C SER A 608 -10.20 26.83 -5.34
N TYR A 609 -9.76 26.24 -4.23
CA TYR A 609 -8.74 26.84 -3.37
C TYR A 609 -7.41 27.06 -4.11
N ARG A 610 -6.60 27.99 -3.61
CA ARG A 610 -5.45 28.57 -4.32
C ARG A 610 -4.17 28.51 -3.47
N PRO A 611 -2.99 28.55 -4.11
CA PRO A 611 -1.75 28.83 -3.40
C PRO A 611 -1.83 30.18 -2.70
N GLY A 612 -1.47 30.23 -1.42
CA GLY A 612 -1.61 31.42 -0.56
C GLY A 612 -3.00 31.61 0.08
N ASP A 613 -3.97 30.72 -0.15
CA ASP A 613 -5.16 30.68 0.72
C ASP A 613 -4.74 30.21 2.13
N VAL A 614 -5.26 30.87 3.17
CA VAL A 614 -5.20 30.39 4.55
C VAL A 614 -6.54 29.73 4.90
N ILE A 615 -6.49 28.49 5.37
CA ILE A 615 -7.67 27.66 5.63
C ILE A 615 -7.65 27.12 7.07
N THR A 616 -8.82 26.94 7.68
CA THR A 616 -8.93 26.49 9.08
C THR A 616 -9.41 25.05 9.14
N ALA A 617 -8.67 24.19 9.85
CA ALA A 617 -9.10 22.82 10.15
C ALA A 617 -10.16 22.78 11.27
N SER A 618 -10.86 21.66 11.38
CA SER A 618 -11.90 21.39 12.40
C SER A 618 -11.40 21.46 13.85
N ASN A 619 -10.10 21.30 14.10
CA ASN A 619 -9.49 21.55 15.41
C ASN A 619 -9.12 23.03 15.68
N GLY A 620 -9.46 23.94 14.77
CA GLY A 620 -9.20 25.37 14.86
C GLY A 620 -7.84 25.84 14.33
N LYS A 621 -6.93 24.93 13.96
CA LYS A 621 -5.60 25.30 13.45
C LYS A 621 -5.71 25.85 12.02
N THR A 622 -4.96 26.92 11.76
CA THR A 622 -4.86 27.57 10.45
C THR A 622 -3.68 27.03 9.64
N VAL A 623 -3.88 26.86 8.34
CA VAL A 623 -2.90 26.31 7.41
C VAL A 623 -2.76 27.23 6.20
N GLU A 624 -1.54 27.70 5.94
CA GLU A 624 -1.15 28.40 4.70
C GLU A 624 -0.92 27.35 3.59
N VAL A 625 -1.64 27.49 2.48
CA VAL A 625 -1.55 26.55 1.34
C VAL A 625 -0.39 26.96 0.44
N GLY A 626 0.81 26.45 0.70
CA GLY A 626 1.98 26.66 -0.16
C GLY A 626 1.93 25.88 -1.48
N ASN A 627 1.11 24.81 -1.55
CA ASN A 627 0.92 24.00 -2.76
C ASN A 627 -0.47 23.31 -2.74
N THR A 628 -1.24 23.38 -3.84
CA THR A 628 -2.50 22.62 -4.00
C THR A 628 -2.26 21.17 -4.46
N ASP A 629 -1.05 20.82 -4.93
CA ASP A 629 -0.56 19.45 -5.18
C ASP A 629 -0.04 18.81 -3.88
N ALA A 630 -0.70 19.13 -2.77
CA ALA A 630 -0.48 18.64 -1.42
C ALA A 630 -1.81 18.68 -0.64
N GLU A 631 -2.85 18.22 -1.33
CA GLU A 631 -4.26 18.08 -0.97
C GLU A 631 -4.52 16.98 0.07
N GLY A 632 -3.92 15.80 -0.08
CA GLY A 632 -4.28 14.61 0.68
C GLY A 632 -4.00 14.76 2.17
N ARG A 633 -2.94 15.50 2.52
CA ARG A 633 -2.66 15.84 3.93
C ARG A 633 -3.70 16.79 4.52
N LEU A 634 -4.33 17.64 3.72
CA LEU A 634 -5.39 18.57 4.15
C LEU A 634 -6.71 17.81 4.37
N THR A 635 -7.04 16.84 3.50
CA THR A 635 -8.23 15.99 3.70
C THR A 635 -8.04 15.02 4.88
N LEU A 636 -6.83 14.46 5.02
CA LEU A 636 -6.46 13.63 6.18
C LEU A 636 -6.45 14.43 7.49
N ALA A 637 -6.01 15.68 7.51
CA ALA A 637 -5.98 16.50 8.73
C ALA A 637 -7.34 16.57 9.44
N ASP A 638 -8.42 16.84 8.70
CA ASP A 638 -9.78 16.84 9.26
C ASP A 638 -10.30 15.43 9.59
N ALA A 639 -9.93 14.41 8.81
CA ALA A 639 -10.31 13.02 9.09
C ALA A 639 -9.62 12.44 10.35
N LEU A 640 -8.36 12.82 10.60
CA LEU A 640 -7.62 12.48 11.82
C LEU A 640 -8.24 13.17 13.04
N VAL A 641 -8.61 14.45 12.94
CA VAL A 641 -9.33 15.17 14.01
C VAL A 641 -10.69 14.53 14.29
N TYR A 642 -11.43 14.09 13.28
CA TYR A 642 -12.69 13.35 13.48
C TYR A 642 -12.46 11.99 14.17
N ALA A 643 -11.42 11.25 13.77
CA ALA A 643 -11.05 9.97 14.36
C ALA A 643 -10.68 10.10 15.85
N GLU A 644 -9.99 11.17 16.23
CA GLU A 644 -9.60 11.43 17.63
C GLU A 644 -10.73 12.04 18.46
N LYS A 645 -11.47 13.04 17.95
CA LYS A 645 -12.39 13.84 18.77
C LYS A 645 -13.85 13.37 18.72
N THR A 646 -14.32 12.92 17.55
CA THR A 646 -15.68 12.39 17.38
C THR A 646 -15.74 10.91 17.73
N VAL A 647 -14.90 10.12 17.06
CA VAL A 647 -14.85 8.65 17.22
C VAL A 647 -14.14 8.24 18.51
N LYS A 648 -13.15 9.02 18.98
CA LYS A 648 -12.38 8.74 20.21
C LYS A 648 -11.68 7.39 20.16
N ALA A 649 -10.91 7.16 19.09
CA ALA A 649 -10.12 5.96 18.91
C ALA A 649 -8.85 5.97 19.78
N ASP A 650 -8.51 4.82 20.38
CA ASP A 650 -7.25 4.62 21.13
C ASP A 650 -6.04 4.62 20.18
N THR A 651 -6.29 4.15 18.94
CA THR A 651 -5.31 3.99 17.87
C THR A 651 -5.90 4.44 16.54
N ILE A 652 -5.13 5.21 15.78
CA ILE A 652 -5.47 5.71 14.44
C ILE A 652 -4.35 5.27 13.49
N VAL A 653 -4.70 4.61 12.39
CA VAL A 653 -3.75 4.28 11.32
C VAL A 653 -4.27 4.87 10.02
N ASP A 654 -3.57 5.85 9.46
CA ASP A 654 -3.91 6.39 8.14
C ASP A 654 -3.08 5.76 7.02
N VAL A 655 -3.72 5.59 5.86
CA VAL A 655 -3.15 4.95 4.67
C VAL A 655 -3.42 5.85 3.48
N ALA A 656 -2.37 6.21 2.75
CA ALA A 656 -2.48 7.23 1.72
C ALA A 656 -1.43 7.10 0.62
N THR A 657 -1.83 7.41 -0.61
CA THR A 657 -0.93 7.77 -1.71
C THR A 657 -0.44 9.21 -1.49
N LEU A 658 0.44 9.43 -0.51
CA LEU A 658 0.65 10.78 0.03
C LEU A 658 1.80 11.55 -0.63
N THR A 659 2.90 10.89 -0.98
CA THR A 659 4.05 11.59 -1.58
C THR A 659 4.79 10.81 -2.67
N GLY A 660 5.03 11.45 -3.81
CA GLY A 660 6.01 10.96 -4.80
C GLY A 660 7.43 10.83 -4.23
N ALA A 661 7.73 11.51 -3.10
CA ALA A 661 8.98 11.39 -2.39
C ALA A 661 9.19 10.00 -1.75
N VAL A 662 8.15 9.26 -1.36
CA VAL A 662 8.33 7.88 -0.87
C VAL A 662 8.74 6.94 -2.00
N ILE A 663 8.24 7.19 -3.23
CA ILE A 663 8.62 6.44 -4.44
C ILE A 663 10.10 6.63 -4.76
N VAL A 664 10.63 7.85 -4.57
CA VAL A 664 12.07 8.15 -4.73
C VAL A 664 12.92 7.48 -3.64
N ALA A 665 12.39 7.31 -2.43
CA ALA A 665 13.13 6.74 -1.28
C ALA A 665 13.10 5.20 -1.22
N LEU A 666 11.94 4.59 -1.51
CA LEU A 666 11.64 3.16 -1.27
C LEU A 666 11.21 2.40 -2.54
N GLY A 667 11.03 3.10 -3.67
CA GLY A 667 10.59 2.53 -4.93
C GLY A 667 9.16 1.99 -4.89
N TYR A 668 8.88 1.03 -5.78
CA TYR A 668 7.54 0.45 -5.97
C TYR A 668 7.31 -0.86 -5.18
N LYS A 669 8.15 -1.16 -4.18
CA LYS A 669 8.04 -2.42 -3.39
C LYS A 669 7.79 -2.20 -1.89
N TYR A 670 8.34 -1.14 -1.31
CA TYR A 670 8.18 -0.86 0.13
C TYR A 670 7.35 0.41 0.32
N ALA A 671 6.30 0.33 1.14
CA ALA A 671 5.61 1.51 1.65
C ALA A 671 6.40 2.13 2.81
N GLY A 672 6.28 3.44 3.01
CA GLY A 672 6.86 4.14 4.16
C GLY A 672 5.91 4.14 5.34
N LEU A 673 6.37 3.73 6.51
CA LEU A 673 5.62 3.76 7.77
C LEU A 673 6.22 4.82 8.71
N TRP A 674 5.38 5.67 9.29
CA TRP A 674 5.73 6.59 10.37
C TRP A 674 4.79 6.36 11.57
N SER A 675 5.23 6.66 12.79
CA SER A 675 4.35 6.62 13.97
C SER A 675 4.78 7.59 15.07
N ASN A 676 3.84 7.99 15.93
CA ASN A 676 4.14 8.68 17.18
C ASN A 676 4.46 7.73 18.36
N LYS A 677 4.34 6.40 18.19
CA LYS A 677 4.63 5.38 19.22
C LYS A 677 5.32 4.16 18.59
N GLU A 678 6.58 3.91 18.98
CA GLU A 678 7.40 2.79 18.45
C GLU A 678 6.75 1.41 18.56
N CYS A 679 5.96 1.16 19.60
CA CYS A 679 5.22 -0.10 19.76
C CYS A 679 4.13 -0.27 18.68
N LEU A 680 3.47 0.81 18.26
CA LEU A 680 2.48 0.78 17.20
C LEU A 680 3.15 0.50 15.84
N ALA A 681 4.24 1.20 15.54
CA ALA A 681 5.04 0.93 14.34
C ALA A 681 5.53 -0.54 14.30
N SER A 682 6.06 -1.04 15.42
CA SER A 682 6.54 -2.42 15.54
C SER A 682 5.44 -3.46 15.29
N SER A 683 4.23 -3.24 15.82
CA SER A 683 3.07 -4.10 15.57
C SER A 683 2.64 -4.06 14.10
N ILE A 684 2.51 -2.88 13.50
CA ILE A 684 2.12 -2.74 12.08
C ILE A 684 3.15 -3.40 11.16
N LEU A 685 4.46 -3.20 11.39
CA LEU A 685 5.52 -3.89 10.67
C LEU A 685 5.38 -5.42 10.77
N LYS A 686 5.03 -5.95 11.95
CA LYS A 686 4.87 -7.40 12.14
C LYS A 686 3.67 -7.94 11.37
N SER A 687 2.53 -7.27 11.42
CA SER A 687 1.34 -7.64 10.64
C SER A 687 1.57 -7.50 9.12
N ALA A 688 2.40 -6.54 8.69
CA ALA A 688 2.82 -6.38 7.29
C ALA A 688 3.75 -7.53 6.84
N GLU A 689 4.75 -7.89 7.65
CA GLU A 689 5.62 -9.05 7.42
C GLU A 689 4.82 -10.36 7.33
N ASN A 690 3.89 -10.57 8.27
CA ASN A 690 3.03 -11.75 8.32
C ASN A 690 2.13 -11.89 7.09
N SER A 691 1.57 -10.78 6.60
CA SER A 691 0.67 -10.74 5.44
C SER A 691 1.39 -10.65 4.08
N GLY A 692 2.71 -10.41 4.09
CA GLY A 692 3.55 -10.36 2.89
C GLY A 692 3.66 -8.98 2.22
N GLU A 693 3.20 -7.93 2.89
CA GLU A 693 3.22 -6.56 2.39
C GLU A 693 4.47 -5.84 2.91
N CYS A 694 5.36 -5.42 2.01
CA CYS A 694 6.63 -4.82 2.42
C CYS A 694 6.45 -3.36 2.88
N MET A 695 6.85 -3.08 4.12
CA MET A 695 6.91 -1.73 4.70
C MET A 695 8.28 -1.47 5.31
N TRP A 696 8.65 -0.20 5.45
CA TRP A 696 9.86 0.23 6.15
C TRP A 696 9.54 1.34 7.15
N HIS A 697 10.01 1.23 8.40
CA HIS A 697 9.80 2.28 9.40
C HIS A 697 10.77 3.45 9.16
N MET A 698 10.19 4.63 8.99
CA MET A 698 10.84 5.87 8.62
C MET A 698 10.79 6.85 9.80
N PRO A 699 11.84 7.66 10.03
CA PRO A 699 11.92 8.51 11.21
C PRO A 699 10.89 9.65 11.16
N LEU A 700 10.08 9.77 12.21
CA LEU A 700 9.24 10.96 12.49
C LEU A 700 10.10 12.06 13.13
N ALA A 701 11.08 12.55 12.38
CA ALA A 701 12.10 13.48 12.86
C ALA A 701 11.50 14.89 13.11
N LYS A 702 11.39 15.26 14.39
CA LYS A 702 10.80 16.54 14.85
C LYS A 702 11.51 17.77 14.30
N ASP A 703 12.80 17.66 14.00
CA ASP A 703 13.63 18.75 13.47
C ASP A 703 13.13 19.28 12.11
N TYR A 704 12.33 18.49 11.38
CA TYR A 704 11.66 18.92 10.15
C TYR A 704 10.42 19.80 10.40
N ALA A 705 10.05 20.09 11.65
CA ALA A 705 8.88 20.89 11.97
C ALA A 705 9.02 22.37 11.59
N GLU A 706 10.23 22.95 11.64
CA GLU A 706 10.49 24.35 11.21
C GLU A 706 10.18 24.55 9.72
N ALA A 707 10.30 23.50 8.91
CA ALA A 707 9.99 23.55 7.49
C ALA A 707 8.48 23.78 7.23
N LEU A 708 7.63 23.60 8.25
CA LEU A 708 6.20 23.85 8.20
C LEU A 708 5.80 25.17 8.87
N ASP A 709 6.74 26.04 9.24
CA ASP A 709 6.38 27.32 9.86
C ASP A 709 5.78 28.28 8.82
N SER A 710 4.80 29.09 9.24
CA SER A 710 4.13 30.09 8.40
C SER A 710 4.32 31.49 8.99
N LYS A 711 4.19 32.50 8.13
CA LYS A 711 4.21 33.92 8.53
C LYS A 711 2.81 34.50 8.76
N CYS A 712 1.75 33.76 8.44
CA CYS A 712 0.36 34.23 8.48
C CYS A 712 -0.65 33.22 9.06
N ALA A 713 -0.23 31.97 9.28
CA ALA A 713 -1.03 30.87 9.82
C ALA A 713 -0.22 30.07 10.87
N ASP A 714 -0.84 29.08 11.52
CA ASP A 714 -0.17 28.22 12.51
C ASP A 714 0.84 27.25 11.86
N MET A 715 0.69 26.96 10.56
CA MET A 715 1.64 26.18 9.76
C MET A 715 1.43 26.37 8.25
N ASN A 716 2.43 26.02 7.45
CA ASN A 716 2.30 25.74 6.01
C ASN A 716 1.86 24.28 5.77
N ASN A 717 1.18 23.99 4.65
CA ASN A 717 0.88 22.61 4.27
C ASN A 717 2.10 21.85 3.67
N VAL A 718 3.05 22.58 3.09
CA VAL A 718 4.29 22.04 2.51
C VAL A 718 5.52 22.76 3.05
N GLY A 719 6.64 22.05 3.10
CA GLY A 719 7.93 22.67 3.38
C GLY A 719 8.70 23.12 2.14
N GLY A 720 9.88 23.69 2.39
CA GLY A 720 10.79 24.15 1.33
C GLY A 720 11.09 23.07 0.27
N LYS A 721 11.15 23.49 -1.00
CA LYS A 721 11.21 22.57 -2.15
C LYS A 721 12.38 21.59 -2.07
N GLY A 722 12.08 20.30 -2.23
CA GLY A 722 13.04 19.28 -2.66
C GLY A 722 13.81 18.52 -1.58
N LYS A 723 13.45 18.62 -0.28
CA LYS A 723 14.09 17.86 0.80
C LYS A 723 13.05 17.26 1.75
N GLY A 724 13.25 16.01 2.18
CA GLY A 724 12.47 15.38 3.27
C GLY A 724 10.95 15.23 3.06
N GLY A 725 10.44 15.29 1.82
CA GLY A 725 9.01 15.50 1.54
C GLY A 725 8.02 14.59 2.28
N SER A 726 8.30 13.29 2.40
CA SER A 726 7.46 12.34 3.13
C SER A 726 7.54 12.51 4.65
N ILE A 727 8.74 12.80 5.19
CA ILE A 727 8.93 13.11 6.61
C ILE A 727 8.17 14.39 6.97
N ILE A 728 8.27 15.43 6.13
CA ILE A 728 7.52 16.69 6.31
C ILE A 728 6.00 16.45 6.23
N ALA A 729 5.54 15.54 5.38
CA ALA A 729 4.12 15.15 5.31
C ALA A 729 3.67 14.44 6.61
N ALA A 730 4.44 13.48 7.11
CA ALA A 730 4.14 12.78 8.37
C ALA A 730 4.20 13.73 9.58
N VAL A 731 5.17 14.66 9.62
CA VAL A 731 5.26 15.69 10.67
C VAL A 731 4.07 16.66 10.60
N PHE A 732 3.57 17.00 9.40
CA PHE A 732 2.34 17.78 9.23
C PHE A 732 1.13 17.02 9.78
N LEU A 733 0.91 15.75 9.38
CA LEU A 733 -0.21 14.93 9.88
C LEU A 733 -0.16 14.78 11.41
N ASN A 734 1.02 14.57 11.98
CA ASN A 734 1.19 14.49 13.44
C ASN A 734 0.88 15.80 14.18
N LYS A 735 0.81 16.97 13.51
CA LYS A 735 0.28 18.21 14.13
C LYS A 735 -1.25 18.18 14.33
N PHE A 736 -1.97 17.17 13.81
CA PHE A 736 -3.43 17.01 13.95
C PHE A 736 -3.86 15.92 14.94
N ILE A 737 -2.90 15.25 15.58
CA ILE A 737 -3.12 14.27 16.67
C ILE A 737 -2.67 14.89 18.00
N GLU A 738 -3.47 14.74 19.05
CA GLU A 738 -3.20 15.29 20.39
C GLU A 738 -2.83 14.21 21.42
N GLN A 739 -3.42 13.01 21.34
CA GLN A 739 -3.30 11.96 22.36
C GLN A 739 -3.25 10.53 21.79
N ALA A 740 -3.92 10.28 20.67
CA ALA A 740 -4.09 8.96 20.09
C ALA A 740 -2.77 8.30 19.70
N SER A 741 -2.76 6.96 19.69
CA SER A 741 -1.67 6.18 19.12
C SER A 741 -1.77 6.25 17.60
N TRP A 742 -0.88 6.99 16.93
CA TRP A 742 -1.02 7.28 15.51
C TRP A 742 0.11 6.68 14.67
N ALA A 743 -0.24 6.15 13.51
CA ALA A 743 0.68 5.76 12.47
C ALA A 743 0.16 6.15 11.08
N HIS A 744 1.09 6.43 10.16
CA HIS A 744 0.84 6.80 8.78
C HIS A 744 1.59 5.87 7.83
N ILE A 745 0.89 5.37 6.81
CA ILE A 745 1.43 4.48 5.78
C ILE A 745 1.35 5.17 4.40
N ASP A 746 2.48 5.67 3.90
CA ASP A 746 2.59 6.21 2.54
C ASP A 746 2.76 5.08 1.53
N ILE A 747 1.67 4.77 0.83
CA ILE A 747 1.55 3.70 -0.16
C ILE A 747 1.67 4.22 -1.60
N ALA A 748 2.09 5.47 -1.83
CA ALA A 748 2.18 6.05 -3.18
C ALA A 748 3.06 5.23 -4.14
N GLY A 749 4.06 4.50 -3.63
CA GLY A 749 4.87 3.56 -4.42
C GLY A 749 4.25 2.17 -4.60
N THR A 750 3.40 1.71 -3.68
CA THR A 750 2.93 0.30 -3.64
C THR A 750 1.48 0.10 -4.04
N ALA A 751 0.67 1.16 -4.18
CA ALA A 751 -0.74 1.07 -4.59
C ALA A 751 -0.96 0.61 -6.04
N TRP A 752 0.06 0.74 -6.90
CA TRP A 752 -0.02 0.48 -8.34
C TRP A 752 1.23 -0.25 -8.84
N ASP A 753 1.07 -1.37 -9.56
CA ASP A 753 2.18 -2.06 -10.20
C ASP A 753 2.43 -1.53 -11.61
N MET A 754 3.57 -0.87 -11.78
CA MET A 754 4.04 -0.32 -13.06
C MET A 754 4.29 -1.38 -14.15
N LYS A 755 4.34 -2.68 -13.83
CA LYS A 755 4.57 -3.75 -14.82
C LYS A 755 3.29 -4.31 -15.42
N THR A 756 2.27 -4.55 -14.60
CA THR A 756 0.93 -4.96 -15.05
C THR A 756 0.08 -3.77 -15.47
N SER A 757 0.41 -2.56 -15.01
CA SER A 757 -0.41 -1.35 -15.12
C SER A 757 -1.78 -1.52 -14.46
N MET A 758 -1.78 -2.08 -13.25
CA MET A 758 -2.96 -2.38 -12.45
C MET A 758 -2.74 -1.99 -10.99
N ALA A 759 -3.85 -1.76 -10.28
CA ALA A 759 -3.88 -1.61 -8.84
C ALA A 759 -3.40 -2.89 -8.12
N THR A 760 -2.72 -2.74 -6.99
CA THR A 760 -2.23 -3.87 -6.20
C THR A 760 -3.21 -4.32 -5.10
N GLY A 761 -4.01 -3.39 -4.56
CA GLY A 761 -4.79 -3.63 -3.33
C GLY A 761 -3.93 -3.66 -2.06
N PHE A 762 -2.69 -3.15 -2.12
CA PHE A 762 -1.74 -3.12 -1.01
C PHE A 762 -2.30 -2.42 0.23
N GLY A 763 -2.03 -3.00 1.40
CA GLY A 763 -2.42 -2.46 2.71
C GLY A 763 -3.67 -3.13 3.27
N VAL A 764 -4.55 -3.68 2.42
CA VAL A 764 -5.74 -4.44 2.87
C VAL A 764 -5.33 -5.56 3.81
N ARG A 765 -4.30 -6.34 3.46
CA ARG A 765 -3.93 -7.53 4.24
C ARG A 765 -3.22 -7.15 5.53
N THR A 766 -2.38 -6.12 5.52
CA THR A 766 -1.76 -5.56 6.73
C THR A 766 -2.81 -5.06 7.71
N LEU A 767 -3.79 -4.27 7.26
CA LEU A 767 -4.86 -3.73 8.12
C LEU A 767 -5.73 -4.86 8.70
N VAL A 768 -6.03 -5.91 7.92
CA VAL A 768 -6.77 -7.08 8.41
C VAL A 768 -5.95 -7.87 9.43
N GLU A 769 -4.70 -8.24 9.12
CA GLU A 769 -3.80 -8.97 10.02
C GLU A 769 -3.61 -8.21 11.35
N TYR A 770 -3.42 -6.89 11.30
CA TYR A 770 -3.26 -6.04 12.49
C TYR A 770 -4.46 -6.10 13.45
N ILE A 771 -5.69 -6.10 12.93
CA ILE A 771 -6.89 -6.29 13.77
C ILE A 771 -7.00 -7.72 14.31
N MET A 772 -6.62 -8.73 13.52
CA MET A 772 -6.62 -10.13 13.98
C MET A 772 -5.58 -10.36 15.10
N ASP A 773 -4.38 -9.79 14.97
CA ASP A 773 -3.33 -9.80 15.99
C ASP A 773 -3.83 -9.18 17.31
N ILE A 774 -4.48 -8.01 17.28
CA ILE A 774 -5.06 -7.35 18.46
C ILE A 774 -6.21 -8.17 19.07
N SER A 775 -7.08 -8.73 18.23
CA SER A 775 -8.21 -9.55 18.66
C SER A 775 -7.74 -10.79 19.44
N ALA A 776 -6.66 -11.43 18.96
CA ALA A 776 -6.03 -12.58 19.60
C ALA A 776 -5.31 -12.21 20.92
N GLN A 777 -4.51 -11.13 20.93
CA GLN A 777 -3.79 -10.67 22.15
C GLN A 777 -4.74 -10.37 23.33
N THR A 778 -5.99 -10.02 23.04
CA THR A 778 -7.03 -9.76 24.05
C THR A 778 -7.75 -11.04 24.54
N LYS A 779 -7.22 -12.23 24.21
CA LYS A 779 -7.67 -13.53 24.76
C LYS A 779 -6.66 -14.19 25.70
N GLU A 780 -5.41 -13.72 25.70
CA GLU A 780 -4.32 -14.23 26.54
C GLU A 780 -4.08 -13.38 27.81
N ASN A 781 -4.90 -12.34 28.03
CA ASN A 781 -4.89 -11.43 29.19
C ASN A 781 -6.31 -11.34 29.79
#